data_AF-A0A507BJM9-F1
#
_entry.id   AF-A0A507BJM9-F1
#
_cell.length_a   1.000
_cell.length_b   1.000
_cell.length_c   1.000
_cell.angle_alpha   90.00
_cell.angle_beta   90.00
_cell.angle_gamma   90.00
#
_symmetry.space_group_name_H-M   'P 1'
#
loop_
_entity.id
_entity.type
_entity.pdbx_description
1 polymer ?
#
loop_
_entity_poly.entity_id
_entity_poly.type
_entity_poly.pdbx_seq_one_letter_code
_entity_poly.pdbx_strand_id
1 'polypeptide(L)'
;MVANDDPRRDVASSPSDPNPIPNPNPNASDDSIPNRSSTASSLGRSAVEFAEQSQKLSYQPPGEGNTSDIALEARFVTPHDPVIVTAEGHRLPGVPLTEAHKLNILKEELQTESENNVSSGSAGAGGQGHKVNDGAAASPLSAGEPSGSEQPHQQKQPSTVPVPTMQNGKSVQKSAEGSLRRAMPPSHTNPLFPPLPLYGPPSLMRDLQCLTFRVASFFLSLAFLGVIVLGALFTSVGPFLSRIWLTCTFRNPDASRPFYDEEVRRKNLRRELDRAWTKRRKSQENVRRGGGGGGGGREQEKDNEDPPPADSDGFVPTEGGPDAIVCDPAYYARRVGLDVEEFQVQTEDGFIIDLWHVYDPREYEELPPSERAHRGPDIFRDDAPDTPFPESRRRRRRKQPGGQGQQQQEQKPKFPVLLMHGLLQSAGAYCVNDDDSLAFYLCKAGYDVWLGNNRCGFSPRHVLLCYTDPRMWCWNIRQMGVFDLPALVSRVLRETGFPKVGLVAHSQGTTQTFVALAKEQRPDLGDKLTVFCALAPAAYAGPLIGKMYFKFMRVITPAMFRLMFGIHAFIPFMMTMHRLLPPRVYGWLGYKVFSFLFNWSDARWDRGLRDRMFQFAPVYVSAESMRWWLGRECFAKHKCILATKEEWRAEEREDNEEELHGGDTEKKKKKKKDRLPLRLPRLRADLDPDPDPGSTDRAAVARHARKPRGSTAWYDARAPPFALWVCGSDDLVDGERLLRRFDPARGREPHVRLVHSRVLPEFEHLDVIWAVDAVDRVFVEVKEVLWRTAGGEARRGCRVPKGCEGVEEWVPPEEQAGKAREGGEGEDDEGQSESQSQSESEGSDRVLAEEARRRSHESVRDKAGTHGHGSVRGAS
;
A
#
# COMPACT_ATOMS: atom_id res chain seq x y z
N MET A 1 40.10 -24.13 -37.24
CA MET A 1 40.93 -24.56 -38.39
C MET A 1 40.09 -25.50 -39.25
N VAL A 2 40.14 -25.34 -40.58
CA VAL A 2 40.00 -26.40 -41.63
C VAL A 2 38.77 -27.34 -41.48
N ALA A 3 37.64 -27.20 -42.19
CA ALA A 3 37.40 -27.10 -43.66
C ALA A 3 37.74 -28.43 -44.40
N ASN A 4 36.79 -29.15 -45.03
CA ASN A 4 36.39 -29.11 -46.47
C ASN A 4 35.41 -30.33 -46.74
N ASP A 5 34.73 -30.59 -47.88
CA ASP A 5 34.75 -30.03 -49.26
C ASP A 5 33.46 -30.26 -50.13
N ASP A 6 33.47 -29.75 -51.39
CA ASP A 6 32.62 -29.96 -52.63
C ASP A 6 32.53 -31.48 -53.06
N PRO A 7 31.74 -32.02 -54.06
CA PRO A 7 31.14 -31.35 -55.24
C PRO A 7 29.82 -31.86 -55.94
N ARG A 8 28.93 -30.89 -56.28
CA ARG A 8 28.30 -30.63 -57.63
C ARG A 8 27.17 -31.49 -58.28
N ARG A 9 26.53 -30.81 -59.27
CA ARG A 9 25.73 -31.23 -60.47
C ARG A 9 24.19 -31.27 -60.33
N ASP A 10 23.37 -30.85 -61.33
CA ASP A 10 23.60 -30.01 -62.53
C ASP A 10 22.30 -29.33 -63.06
N VAL A 11 22.46 -28.16 -63.69
CA VAL A 11 21.72 -27.47 -64.79
C VAL A 11 20.56 -28.28 -65.47
N ALA A 12 19.28 -27.89 -65.61
CA ALA A 12 18.54 -26.66 -66.01
C ALA A 12 18.14 -26.56 -67.52
N SER A 13 16.88 -26.17 -67.85
CA SER A 13 16.42 -25.53 -69.12
C SER A 13 14.88 -25.31 -69.18
N SER A 14 14.42 -24.35 -70.02
CA SER A 14 13.00 -24.00 -70.27
C SER A 14 12.73 -23.72 -71.77
N PRO A 15 11.51 -24.01 -72.29
CA PRO A 15 10.64 -23.03 -73.00
C PRO A 15 9.12 -23.29 -72.77
N SER A 16 8.12 -22.48 -73.19
CA SER A 16 7.99 -21.06 -73.63
C SER A 16 6.50 -20.62 -73.62
N ASP A 17 6.24 -19.32 -73.77
CA ASP A 17 4.94 -18.65 -74.06
C ASP A 17 4.39 -18.97 -75.49
N PRO A 18 3.12 -18.65 -75.91
CA PRO A 18 2.37 -17.42 -75.57
C PRO A 18 0.81 -17.44 -75.38
N ASN A 19 0.31 -16.28 -74.92
CA ASN A 19 -1.06 -15.73 -74.88
C ASN A 19 -1.89 -15.84 -76.20
N PRO A 20 -3.25 -15.77 -76.20
CA PRO A 20 -4.01 -14.55 -75.80
C PRO A 20 -5.42 -14.71 -75.15
N ILE A 21 -6.01 -13.57 -74.77
CA ILE A 21 -7.35 -13.34 -74.17
C ILE A 21 -8.47 -13.36 -75.23
N PRO A 22 -9.72 -13.78 -74.89
CA PRO A 22 -10.79 -12.77 -74.73
C PRO A 22 -11.80 -13.05 -73.58
N ASN A 23 -12.60 -12.04 -73.23
CA ASN A 23 -13.70 -12.09 -72.26
C ASN A 23 -15.00 -11.60 -72.96
N PRO A 24 -16.20 -12.15 -72.67
CA PRO A 24 -17.23 -11.22 -72.14
C PRO A 24 -18.35 -11.81 -71.23
N ASN A 25 -18.68 -11.02 -70.21
CA ASN A 25 -19.99 -10.77 -69.58
C ASN A 25 -20.75 -11.83 -68.74
N PRO A 26 -21.62 -11.38 -67.79
CA PRO A 26 -22.34 -12.23 -66.85
C PRO A 26 -23.85 -12.36 -67.13
N ASN A 27 -24.48 -13.41 -66.57
CA ASN A 27 -25.79 -13.33 -65.89
C ASN A 27 -26.19 -14.70 -65.28
N ALA A 28 -26.30 -14.75 -63.96
CA ALA A 28 -27.02 -15.80 -63.22
C ALA A 28 -27.40 -15.27 -61.83
N SER A 29 -28.68 -14.97 -61.63
CA SER A 29 -29.25 -14.67 -60.31
C SER A 29 -29.71 -15.97 -59.65
N ASP A 30 -29.24 -16.24 -58.43
CA ASP A 30 -29.65 -17.42 -57.65
C ASP A 30 -30.10 -16.97 -56.24
N ASP A 31 -31.40 -17.10 -55.96
CA ASP A 31 -32.04 -16.60 -54.74
C ASP A 31 -31.80 -17.57 -53.57
N SER A 32 -30.69 -17.34 -52.85
CA SER A 32 -30.36 -18.11 -51.64
C SER A 32 -31.16 -17.64 -50.42
N ILE A 33 -32.11 -18.47 -50.01
CA ILE A 33 -32.89 -18.29 -48.77
C ILE A 33 -31.94 -18.17 -47.55
N PRO A 34 -32.09 -17.16 -46.68
CA PRO A 34 -31.22 -17.01 -45.51
C PRO A 34 -31.38 -18.21 -44.55
N ASN A 35 -30.27 -18.91 -44.35
CA ASN A 35 -30.27 -20.23 -43.71
C ASN A 35 -30.49 -20.16 -42.19
N ARG A 36 -31.75 -20.20 -41.74
CA ARG A 36 -32.12 -20.25 -40.31
C ARG A 36 -31.49 -21.41 -39.52
N SER A 37 -30.95 -22.46 -40.16
CA SER A 37 -30.26 -23.53 -39.44
C SER A 37 -28.83 -23.16 -39.00
N SER A 38 -28.13 -22.30 -39.75
CA SER A 38 -26.73 -21.98 -39.43
C SER A 38 -26.62 -21.07 -38.20
N THR A 39 -27.52 -20.08 -38.05
CA THR A 39 -27.54 -19.16 -36.89
C THR A 39 -27.97 -19.85 -35.59
N ALA A 40 -28.89 -20.82 -35.65
CA ALA A 40 -29.17 -21.68 -34.50
C ALA A 40 -27.94 -22.53 -34.10
N SER A 41 -27.10 -22.90 -35.06
CA SER A 41 -25.88 -23.69 -34.83
C SER A 41 -24.64 -22.86 -34.42
N SER A 42 -24.65 -21.54 -34.60
CA SER A 42 -23.63 -20.63 -34.06
C SER A 42 -23.93 -20.32 -32.61
N LEU A 43 -25.14 -19.82 -32.30
CA LEU A 43 -25.60 -19.56 -30.92
C LEU A 43 -25.42 -20.78 -30.00
N GLY A 44 -25.71 -21.98 -30.51
CA GLY A 44 -25.48 -23.24 -29.77
C GLY A 44 -24.01 -23.56 -29.48
N ARG A 45 -23.05 -23.09 -30.30
CA ARG A 45 -21.62 -23.19 -30.01
C ARG A 45 -21.16 -22.08 -29.06
N SER A 46 -21.54 -20.83 -29.32
CA SER A 46 -21.25 -19.68 -28.45
C SER A 46 -21.69 -19.94 -27.01
N ALA A 47 -22.86 -20.58 -26.83
CA ALA A 47 -23.38 -20.99 -25.52
C ALA A 47 -22.52 -22.05 -24.83
N VAL A 48 -22.01 -23.04 -25.56
CA VAL A 48 -21.12 -24.09 -25.01
C VAL A 48 -19.75 -23.51 -24.68
N GLU A 49 -19.15 -22.72 -25.58
CA GLU A 49 -17.83 -22.11 -25.34
C GLU A 49 -17.85 -21.11 -24.17
N PHE A 50 -18.94 -20.34 -24.01
CA PHE A 50 -19.17 -19.51 -22.83
C PHE A 50 -19.35 -20.36 -21.57
N ALA A 51 -20.16 -21.42 -21.62
CA ALA A 51 -20.37 -22.30 -20.46
C ALA A 51 -19.07 -22.98 -19.99
N GLU A 52 -18.22 -23.46 -20.91
CA GLU A 52 -16.89 -23.99 -20.59
C GLU A 52 -15.96 -22.92 -20.00
N GLN A 53 -15.93 -21.72 -20.58
CA GLN A 53 -15.10 -20.61 -20.08
C GLN A 53 -15.57 -20.12 -18.71
N SER A 54 -16.88 -20.04 -18.50
CA SER A 54 -17.52 -19.72 -17.22
C SER A 54 -17.19 -20.78 -16.17
N GLN A 55 -17.43 -22.07 -16.46
CA GLN A 55 -17.08 -23.19 -15.59
C GLN A 55 -15.60 -23.17 -15.18
N LYS A 56 -14.69 -22.91 -16.12
CA LYS A 56 -13.24 -22.82 -15.88
C LYS A 56 -12.85 -21.75 -14.85
N LEU A 57 -13.63 -20.67 -14.74
CA LEU A 57 -13.36 -19.51 -13.89
C LEU A 57 -14.30 -19.42 -12.65
N SER A 58 -15.27 -20.33 -12.53
CA SER A 58 -16.25 -20.38 -11.44
C SER A 58 -15.66 -20.84 -10.10
N TYR A 59 -16.35 -20.56 -8.98
CA TYR A 59 -15.91 -21.01 -7.67
C TYR A 59 -16.05 -22.53 -7.50
N GLN A 60 -17.19 -23.09 -7.91
CA GLN A 60 -17.53 -24.53 -7.89
C GLN A 60 -17.81 -25.09 -9.31
N PRO A 61 -17.77 -26.42 -9.51
CA PRO A 61 -18.17 -27.03 -10.77
C PRO A 61 -19.71 -27.03 -10.93
N PRO A 62 -20.25 -26.86 -12.15
CA PRO A 62 -21.69 -26.91 -12.41
C PRO A 62 -22.22 -28.34 -12.21
N GLY A 63 -22.86 -28.57 -11.06
CA GLY A 63 -23.52 -29.84 -10.74
C GLY A 63 -23.74 -30.10 -9.25
N GLU A 64 -22.90 -29.57 -8.35
CA GLU A 64 -22.93 -29.92 -6.92
C GLU A 64 -23.80 -29.00 -6.04
N GLY A 65 -24.17 -27.81 -6.52
CA GLY A 65 -25.11 -26.91 -5.85
C GLY A 65 -25.15 -25.51 -6.44
N ASN A 66 -26.28 -24.82 -6.26
CA ASN A 66 -26.59 -23.39 -6.49
C ASN A 66 -25.92 -22.66 -7.68
N THR A 67 -26.72 -22.06 -8.56
CA THR A 67 -26.21 -21.28 -9.72
C THR A 67 -25.52 -19.95 -9.36
N SER A 68 -25.46 -19.60 -8.07
CA SER A 68 -24.86 -18.38 -7.50
C SER A 68 -23.38 -18.16 -7.80
N ASP A 69 -22.65 -19.27 -7.89
CA ASP A 69 -21.18 -19.32 -7.79
C ASP A 69 -20.50 -19.44 -9.17
N ILE A 70 -21.32 -19.36 -10.23
CA ILE A 70 -20.94 -19.41 -11.64
C ILE A 70 -20.40 -18.04 -12.06
N ALA A 71 -19.24 -18.02 -12.72
CA ALA A 71 -18.60 -16.81 -13.25
C ALA A 71 -19.38 -16.21 -14.43
N LEU A 72 -19.94 -15.01 -14.28
CA LEU A 72 -20.70 -14.34 -15.34
C LEU A 72 -19.86 -13.37 -16.18
N GLU A 73 -18.89 -12.68 -15.58
CA GLU A 73 -18.07 -11.68 -16.26
C GLU A 73 -16.75 -11.41 -15.54
N ALA A 74 -15.81 -10.79 -16.26
CA ALA A 74 -14.60 -10.20 -15.70
C ALA A 74 -14.73 -8.66 -15.67
N ARG A 75 -14.88 -8.09 -14.47
CA ARG A 75 -14.82 -6.64 -14.24
C ARG A 75 -13.36 -6.21 -14.11
N PHE A 76 -12.91 -5.30 -14.95
CA PHE A 76 -11.54 -4.77 -14.91
C PHE A 76 -11.48 -3.58 -13.95
N VAL A 77 -10.68 -3.70 -12.89
CA VAL A 77 -10.42 -2.61 -11.92
C VAL A 77 -9.24 -1.76 -12.40
N THR A 78 -8.25 -2.39 -13.03
CA THR A 78 -7.28 -1.74 -13.91
C THR A 78 -7.26 -2.52 -15.25
N PRO A 79 -6.65 -1.98 -16.33
CA PRO A 79 -6.42 -2.74 -17.56
C PRO A 79 -5.57 -4.02 -17.38
N HIS A 80 -5.02 -4.26 -16.20
CA HIS A 80 -4.14 -5.39 -15.87
C HIS A 80 -4.60 -6.22 -14.66
N ASP A 81 -5.67 -5.80 -13.97
CA ASP A 81 -6.22 -6.46 -12.79
C ASP A 81 -7.73 -6.68 -12.97
N PRO A 82 -8.13 -7.78 -13.64
CA PRO A 82 -9.51 -8.23 -13.70
C PRO A 82 -9.95 -8.87 -12.38
N VAL A 83 -11.24 -8.83 -12.10
CA VAL A 83 -11.92 -9.52 -11.00
C VAL A 83 -13.09 -10.30 -11.60
N ILE A 84 -13.23 -11.58 -11.26
CA ILE A 84 -14.35 -12.39 -11.74
C ILE A 84 -15.56 -12.17 -10.84
N VAL A 85 -16.71 -11.87 -11.45
CA VAL A 85 -17.99 -11.63 -10.77
C VAL A 85 -18.90 -12.85 -10.98
N THR A 86 -19.48 -13.38 -9.91
CA THR A 86 -20.41 -14.52 -9.97
C THR A 86 -21.87 -14.07 -10.10
N ALA A 87 -22.80 -15.00 -10.28
CA ALA A 87 -24.23 -14.70 -10.45
C ALA A 87 -24.89 -13.99 -9.25
N GLU A 88 -24.43 -14.22 -8.02
CA GLU A 88 -24.85 -13.45 -6.83
C GLU A 88 -24.07 -12.13 -6.62
N GLY A 89 -23.20 -11.74 -7.55
CA GLY A 89 -22.37 -10.54 -7.43
C GLY A 89 -21.17 -10.70 -6.49
N HIS A 90 -20.95 -11.91 -5.95
CA HIS A 90 -19.70 -12.26 -5.26
C HIS A 90 -18.50 -12.12 -6.22
N ARG A 91 -17.31 -11.92 -5.65
CA ARG A 91 -16.09 -11.62 -6.41
C ARG A 91 -14.97 -12.60 -6.07
N LEU A 92 -14.20 -12.94 -7.09
CA LEU A 92 -13.06 -13.86 -7.02
C LEU A 92 -11.77 -13.18 -7.51
N PRO A 93 -10.58 -13.55 -6.97
CA PRO A 93 -9.30 -12.95 -7.33
C PRO A 93 -8.95 -13.07 -8.82
N GLY A 94 -8.09 -12.16 -9.27
CA GLY A 94 -7.80 -11.96 -10.69
C GLY A 94 -7.20 -13.15 -11.41
N VAL A 95 -7.68 -13.36 -12.64
CA VAL A 95 -7.28 -14.43 -13.55
C VAL A 95 -6.42 -13.88 -14.70
N PRO A 96 -5.69 -14.70 -15.48
CA PRO A 96 -4.91 -14.22 -16.60
C PRO A 96 -5.75 -13.41 -17.61
N LEU A 97 -5.21 -12.28 -18.10
CA LEU A 97 -5.94 -11.32 -18.94
C LEU A 97 -6.59 -11.94 -20.18
N THR A 98 -5.95 -12.95 -20.78
CA THR A 98 -6.49 -13.70 -21.92
C THR A 98 -7.78 -14.47 -21.59
N GLU A 99 -7.88 -14.97 -20.36
CA GLU A 99 -9.04 -15.74 -19.86
C GLU A 99 -10.20 -14.83 -19.47
N ALA A 100 -9.88 -13.68 -18.87
CA ALA A 100 -10.81 -12.61 -18.54
C ALA A 100 -11.43 -11.98 -19.79
N HIS A 101 -10.62 -11.60 -20.79
CA HIS A 101 -11.14 -11.11 -22.07
C HIS A 101 -11.96 -12.17 -22.81
N LYS A 102 -11.53 -13.44 -22.83
CA LYS A 102 -12.31 -14.52 -23.48
C LYS A 102 -13.70 -14.69 -22.86
N LEU A 103 -13.84 -14.57 -21.54
CA LEU A 103 -15.15 -14.64 -20.87
C LEU A 103 -16.09 -13.50 -21.32
N ASN A 104 -15.57 -12.27 -21.40
CA ASN A 104 -16.37 -11.10 -21.79
C ASN A 104 -16.73 -11.11 -23.28
N ILE A 105 -15.81 -11.53 -24.17
CA ILE A 105 -16.08 -11.64 -25.62
C ILE A 105 -17.20 -12.65 -25.87
N LEU A 106 -17.11 -13.85 -25.29
CA LEU A 106 -18.14 -14.89 -25.43
C LEU A 106 -19.50 -14.46 -24.85
N LYS A 107 -19.51 -13.59 -23.82
CA LYS A 107 -20.74 -12.98 -23.28
C LYS A 107 -21.36 -11.98 -24.27
N GLU A 108 -20.55 -11.12 -24.88
CA GLU A 108 -21.00 -10.12 -25.86
C GLU A 108 -21.49 -10.78 -27.15
N GLU A 109 -20.80 -11.81 -27.63
CA GLU A 109 -21.21 -12.65 -28.76
C GLU A 109 -22.57 -13.31 -28.49
N LEU A 110 -22.78 -13.89 -27.30
CA LEU A 110 -24.08 -14.45 -26.90
C LEU A 110 -25.20 -13.42 -26.80
N GLN A 111 -24.92 -12.24 -26.24
CA GLN A 111 -25.91 -11.17 -26.11
C GLN A 111 -26.32 -10.66 -27.50
N THR A 112 -25.35 -10.39 -28.37
CA THR A 112 -25.62 -9.92 -29.74
C THR A 112 -26.29 -10.98 -30.62
N GLU A 113 -25.91 -12.26 -30.55
CA GLU A 113 -26.64 -13.33 -31.27
C GLU A 113 -28.08 -13.50 -30.76
N SER A 114 -28.33 -13.30 -29.47
CA SER A 114 -29.67 -13.34 -28.88
C SER A 114 -30.54 -12.17 -29.36
N GLU A 115 -30.02 -10.94 -29.32
CA GLU A 115 -30.73 -9.74 -29.80
C GLU A 115 -31.03 -9.80 -31.31
N ASN A 116 -30.11 -10.36 -32.10
CA ASN A 116 -30.34 -10.62 -33.53
C ASN A 116 -31.43 -11.67 -33.79
N ASN A 117 -31.56 -12.69 -32.93
CA ASN A 117 -32.67 -13.66 -33.01
C ASN A 117 -34.02 -13.04 -32.60
N VAL A 118 -34.06 -12.22 -31.55
CA VAL A 118 -35.29 -11.56 -31.10
C VAL A 118 -35.79 -10.54 -32.14
N SER A 119 -34.89 -9.71 -32.67
CA SER A 119 -35.24 -8.71 -33.69
C SER A 119 -35.69 -9.35 -35.02
N SER A 120 -35.03 -10.41 -35.49
CA SER A 120 -35.46 -11.18 -36.67
C SER A 120 -36.71 -12.05 -36.44
N GLY A 121 -37.12 -12.25 -35.18
CA GLY A 121 -38.42 -12.85 -34.82
C GLY A 121 -39.60 -11.87 -34.95
N SER A 122 -39.37 -10.56 -34.87
CA SER A 122 -40.45 -9.54 -34.83
C SER A 122 -41.01 -9.14 -36.20
N ALA A 123 -40.47 -9.65 -37.31
CA ALA A 123 -40.77 -9.22 -38.67
C ALA A 123 -41.43 -10.33 -39.53
N GLY A 124 -42.56 -10.90 -39.08
CA GLY A 124 -43.19 -12.00 -39.83
C GLY A 124 -44.50 -12.58 -39.25
N ALA A 125 -45.50 -11.74 -38.94
CA ALA A 125 -46.79 -12.21 -38.40
C ALA A 125 -48.01 -11.43 -38.94
N GLY A 126 -48.32 -11.59 -40.24
CA GLY A 126 -49.61 -11.17 -40.82
C GLY A 126 -49.73 -11.56 -42.30
N GLY A 127 -50.85 -12.11 -42.79
CA GLY A 127 -52.03 -12.61 -42.06
C GLY A 127 -53.20 -12.96 -42.99
N GLN A 128 -53.89 -14.07 -42.72
CA GLN A 128 -55.17 -14.55 -43.30
C GLN A 128 -55.52 -15.94 -42.68
N GLY A 129 -56.75 -16.32 -42.34
CA GLY A 129 -58.00 -15.54 -42.16
C GLY A 129 -59.28 -16.42 -42.17
N HIS A 130 -60.18 -16.26 -41.17
CA HIS A 130 -61.58 -16.79 -41.10
C HIS A 130 -61.77 -18.34 -41.10
N LYS A 131 -62.73 -19.00 -40.41
CA LYS A 131 -63.86 -18.68 -39.49
C LYS A 131 -63.91 -19.81 -38.41
N VAL A 132 -64.59 -19.67 -37.25
CA VAL A 132 -66.01 -20.03 -36.97
C VAL A 132 -66.36 -19.60 -35.52
N ASN A 133 -67.65 -19.47 -35.18
CA ASN A 133 -68.16 -19.02 -33.87
C ASN A 133 -68.03 -20.07 -32.74
N ASP A 134 -67.86 -19.58 -31.49
CA ASP A 134 -68.78 -19.72 -30.33
C ASP A 134 -68.03 -19.25 -29.04
N GLY A 135 -68.64 -18.70 -27.99
CA GLY A 135 -70.04 -18.29 -27.78
C GLY A 135 -70.38 -18.09 -26.28
N ALA A 136 -70.12 -16.90 -25.70
CA ALA A 136 -70.53 -16.53 -24.34
C ALA A 136 -70.64 -14.99 -24.16
N ALA A 137 -71.54 -14.52 -23.28
CA ALA A 137 -71.90 -13.10 -23.13
C ALA A 137 -71.59 -12.51 -21.73
N ALA A 138 -71.86 -11.20 -21.55
CA ALA A 138 -71.41 -10.41 -20.40
C ALA A 138 -72.56 -9.72 -19.59
N SER A 139 -72.23 -9.29 -18.37
CA SER A 139 -72.95 -8.31 -17.53
C SER A 139 -74.33 -8.73 -16.96
N PRO A 140 -74.78 -8.10 -15.84
CA PRO A 140 -75.44 -6.77 -15.81
C PRO A 140 -74.59 -5.67 -15.11
N LEU A 141 -74.74 -4.36 -15.35
CA LEU A 141 -75.79 -3.38 -14.92
C LEU A 141 -75.90 -3.22 -13.37
N SER A 142 -76.04 -2.03 -12.76
CA SER A 142 -76.44 -0.69 -13.28
C SER A 142 -75.99 0.53 -12.44
N ALA A 143 -75.69 1.64 -13.13
CA ALA A 143 -75.90 3.09 -12.86
C ALA A 143 -75.73 3.79 -11.48
N GLY A 144 -75.20 5.04 -11.50
CA GLY A 144 -75.31 6.05 -10.43
C GLY A 144 -74.48 7.34 -10.62
N GLU A 145 -75.12 8.46 -10.97
CA GLU A 145 -74.63 9.87 -11.01
C GLU A 145 -75.70 10.79 -10.34
N PRO A 146 -75.58 12.14 -10.14
CA PRO A 146 -74.57 13.11 -10.63
C PRO A 146 -74.12 14.22 -9.61
N SER A 147 -73.45 15.27 -10.15
CA SER A 147 -73.29 16.67 -9.66
C SER A 147 -72.15 17.02 -8.67
N GLY A 148 -71.44 18.15 -8.82
CA GLY A 148 -71.37 19.05 -10.00
C GLY A 148 -70.62 20.40 -9.81
N SER A 149 -70.15 20.96 -10.95
CA SER A 149 -69.85 22.40 -11.23
C SER A 149 -68.66 23.10 -10.49
N GLU A 150 -67.88 24.04 -11.04
CA GLU A 150 -67.93 24.85 -12.29
C GLU A 150 -66.58 24.88 -13.10
N GLN A 151 -66.55 25.61 -14.23
CA GLN A 151 -65.44 25.83 -15.20
C GLN A 151 -65.22 27.38 -15.41
N PRO A 152 -64.54 27.98 -16.45
CA PRO A 152 -63.83 27.42 -17.62
C PRO A 152 -62.56 28.14 -18.18
N HIS A 153 -61.86 27.47 -19.13
CA HIS A 153 -61.00 28.02 -20.23
C HIS A 153 -59.66 28.72 -19.84
N GLN A 154 -58.61 28.87 -20.68
CA GLN A 154 -58.36 28.50 -22.10
C GLN A 154 -56.84 28.37 -22.45
N GLN A 155 -56.50 27.43 -23.36
CA GLN A 155 -55.40 27.45 -24.38
C GLN A 155 -53.88 27.66 -24.08
N LYS A 156 -53.08 26.92 -24.89
CA LYS A 156 -51.73 27.19 -25.49
C LYS A 156 -50.44 26.61 -24.87
N GLN A 157 -49.41 26.59 -25.72
CA GLN A 157 -48.23 25.70 -25.76
C GLN A 157 -47.04 26.15 -24.87
N PRO A 158 -46.08 25.25 -24.58
CA PRO A 158 -44.79 25.59 -23.96
C PRO A 158 -43.67 25.89 -24.98
N SER A 159 -42.75 26.79 -24.61
CA SER A 159 -41.51 27.13 -25.33
C SER A 159 -40.51 27.82 -24.37
N THR A 160 -39.19 27.67 -24.42
CA THR A 160 -38.29 26.75 -25.16
C THR A 160 -36.85 26.93 -24.66
N VAL A 161 -36.11 25.82 -24.40
CA VAL A 161 -34.68 25.59 -24.79
C VAL A 161 -33.58 26.50 -24.14
N PRO A 162 -32.28 26.11 -24.03
CA PRO A 162 -31.60 24.85 -24.42
C PRO A 162 -30.91 24.05 -23.27
N VAL A 163 -30.61 22.79 -23.58
CA VAL A 163 -29.43 22.05 -23.07
C VAL A 163 -28.56 21.70 -24.30
N PRO A 164 -27.21 21.74 -24.24
CA PRO A 164 -26.38 21.55 -25.43
C PRO A 164 -26.44 20.13 -26.02
N THR A 165 -26.67 20.05 -27.33
CA THR A 165 -26.55 18.80 -28.11
C THR A 165 -25.09 18.48 -28.43
N MET A 166 -24.62 17.27 -28.08
CA MET A 166 -23.56 16.62 -28.86
C MET A 166 -24.15 15.92 -30.09
N GLN A 167 -23.40 15.93 -31.20
CA GLN A 167 -23.93 15.63 -32.53
C GLN A 167 -23.81 14.15 -32.93
N ASN A 168 -24.69 13.73 -33.84
CA ASN A 168 -24.68 12.39 -34.47
C ASN A 168 -23.38 12.17 -35.28
N GLY A 169 -22.56 11.20 -34.86
CA GLY A 169 -21.39 10.71 -35.61
C GLY A 169 -21.70 9.58 -36.60
N LYS A 170 -22.85 9.61 -37.31
CA LYS A 170 -23.24 8.53 -38.25
C LYS A 170 -22.50 8.59 -39.60
N SER A 171 -21.18 8.35 -39.58
CA SER A 171 -20.38 8.18 -40.79
C SER A 171 -19.11 7.34 -40.59
N VAL A 172 -19.24 6.09 -40.13
CA VAL A 172 -18.17 5.09 -40.23
C VAL A 172 -18.45 4.20 -41.45
N GLN A 173 -17.61 4.33 -42.48
CA GLN A 173 -17.71 3.50 -43.68
C GLN A 173 -17.24 2.07 -43.38
N LYS A 174 -17.86 1.07 -44.03
CA LYS A 174 -17.31 -0.30 -44.07
C LYS A 174 -15.97 -0.27 -44.82
N SER A 175 -14.85 -0.56 -44.16
CA SER A 175 -13.63 -1.06 -44.82
C SER A 175 -12.65 -1.71 -43.83
N ALA A 176 -11.90 -2.68 -44.34
CA ALA A 176 -10.67 -3.27 -43.78
C ALA A 176 -10.71 -3.82 -42.34
N GLU A 177 -10.82 -5.14 -42.23
CA GLU A 177 -10.26 -5.89 -41.09
C GLU A 177 -8.77 -5.54 -40.91
N GLY A 178 -8.36 -5.17 -39.69
CA GLY A 178 -6.93 -4.96 -39.38
C GLY A 178 -6.59 -3.99 -38.25
N SER A 179 -7.49 -3.06 -37.88
CA SER A 179 -7.13 -1.97 -36.96
C SER A 179 -7.08 -2.37 -35.47
N LEU A 180 -7.98 -3.25 -34.99
CA LEU A 180 -8.11 -3.56 -33.56
C LEU A 180 -6.87 -4.20 -32.91
N ARG A 181 -6.07 -4.97 -33.66
CA ARG A 181 -4.77 -5.49 -33.17
C ARG A 181 -3.69 -4.42 -32.99
N ARG A 182 -3.90 -3.19 -33.46
CA ARG A 182 -2.91 -2.11 -33.46
C ARG A 182 -3.19 -1.01 -32.42
N ALA A 183 -4.37 -1.03 -31.80
CA ALA A 183 -4.75 -0.14 -30.70
C ALA A 183 -4.53 -0.78 -29.31
N MET A 184 -4.43 -2.10 -29.22
CA MET A 184 -4.05 -2.78 -27.98
C MET A 184 -2.53 -2.67 -27.75
N PRO A 185 -2.05 -2.32 -26.55
CA PRO A 185 -0.66 -2.58 -26.18
C PRO A 185 -0.39 -4.10 -26.26
N PRO A 186 0.82 -4.54 -26.65
CA PRO A 186 1.09 -5.95 -26.86
C PRO A 186 0.89 -6.74 -25.56
N SER A 187 0.28 -7.93 -25.66
CA SER A 187 -0.12 -8.79 -24.53
C SER A 187 1.05 -9.48 -23.79
N HIS A 188 2.22 -8.85 -23.78
CA HIS A 188 3.28 -9.16 -22.84
C HIS A 188 2.92 -8.56 -21.48
N THR A 189 2.70 -9.42 -20.48
CA THR A 189 2.66 -8.99 -19.07
C THR A 189 3.93 -8.19 -18.76
N ASN A 190 3.77 -7.01 -18.14
CA ASN A 190 4.89 -6.18 -17.71
C ASN A 190 5.94 -7.06 -16.98
N PRO A 191 7.23 -7.06 -17.37
CA PRO A 191 8.22 -8.02 -16.88
C PRO A 191 8.44 -7.97 -15.36
N LEU A 192 8.03 -6.89 -14.70
CA LEU A 192 8.06 -6.75 -13.24
C LEU A 192 6.95 -7.57 -12.55
N PHE A 193 5.85 -7.88 -13.24
CA PHE A 193 4.68 -8.57 -12.72
C PHE A 193 4.30 -9.75 -13.65
N PRO A 194 5.00 -10.90 -13.54
CA PRO A 194 4.66 -12.09 -14.34
C PRO A 194 3.25 -12.62 -13.99
N PRO A 195 2.60 -13.33 -14.92
CA PRO A 195 1.23 -13.79 -14.75
C PRO A 195 1.09 -14.74 -13.54
N LEU A 196 0.03 -14.52 -12.77
CA LEU A 196 -0.38 -15.38 -11.67
C LEU A 196 -0.91 -16.72 -12.18
N PRO A 197 -0.68 -17.84 -11.46
CA PRO A 197 -1.18 -19.15 -11.85
C PRO A 197 -2.71 -19.24 -11.77
N LEU A 198 -3.33 -19.73 -12.84
CA LEU A 198 -4.77 -19.99 -12.85
C LEU A 198 -5.10 -21.28 -12.07
N TYR A 199 -6.06 -21.17 -11.16
CA TYR A 199 -6.75 -22.30 -10.54
C TYR A 199 -8.26 -22.11 -10.75
N GLY A 200 -8.90 -23.05 -11.45
CA GLY A 200 -10.37 -23.08 -11.59
C GLY A 200 -11.08 -23.73 -10.39
N PRO A 201 -12.34 -24.18 -10.51
CA PRO A 201 -13.06 -24.85 -9.42
C PRO A 201 -12.38 -26.16 -8.95
N PRO A 202 -12.65 -26.68 -7.74
CA PRO A 202 -12.07 -27.93 -7.24
C PRO A 202 -12.30 -29.14 -8.16
N SER A 203 -11.38 -30.11 -8.12
CA SER A 203 -11.56 -31.41 -8.78
C SER A 203 -10.54 -32.43 -8.28
N LEU A 204 -10.94 -33.70 -8.16
CA LEU A 204 -10.15 -34.78 -7.53
C LEU A 204 -8.67 -34.83 -7.97
N MET A 205 -8.41 -34.68 -9.27
CA MET A 205 -7.05 -34.68 -9.82
C MET A 205 -6.23 -33.45 -9.39
N ARG A 206 -6.86 -32.26 -9.36
CA ARG A 206 -6.21 -31.02 -8.92
C ARG A 206 -6.08 -30.96 -7.40
N ASP A 207 -7.02 -31.52 -6.66
CA ASP A 207 -6.96 -31.58 -5.19
C ASP A 207 -5.83 -32.52 -4.74
N LEU A 208 -5.64 -33.65 -5.44
CA LEU A 208 -4.47 -34.52 -5.27
C LEU A 208 -3.15 -33.82 -5.64
N GLN A 209 -3.13 -33.03 -6.72
CA GLN A 209 -1.97 -32.22 -7.09
C GLN A 209 -1.64 -31.15 -6.03
N CYS A 210 -2.66 -30.46 -5.51
CA CYS A 210 -2.53 -29.46 -4.45
C CYS A 210 -2.10 -30.10 -3.12
N LEU A 211 -2.59 -31.30 -2.80
CA LEU A 211 -2.14 -32.09 -1.65
C LEU A 211 -0.66 -32.46 -1.80
N THR A 212 -0.23 -32.87 -2.99
CA THR A 212 1.16 -33.21 -3.30
C THR A 212 2.08 -32.00 -3.09
N PHE A 213 1.71 -30.83 -3.62
CA PHE A 213 2.42 -29.58 -3.35
C PHE A 213 2.47 -29.23 -1.84
N ARG A 214 1.33 -29.32 -1.14
CA ARG A 214 1.26 -29.05 0.31
C ARG A 214 2.20 -29.94 1.12
N VAL A 215 2.19 -31.26 0.86
CA VAL A 215 3.06 -32.23 1.56
C VAL A 215 4.54 -31.99 1.24
N ALA A 216 4.90 -31.83 -0.04
CA ALA A 216 6.29 -31.55 -0.43
C ALA A 216 6.80 -30.23 0.19
N SER A 217 5.99 -29.15 0.10
CA SER A 217 6.36 -27.85 0.64
C SER A 217 6.42 -27.82 2.17
N PHE A 218 5.64 -28.65 2.86
CA PHE A 218 5.71 -28.74 4.32
C PHE A 218 7.11 -29.20 4.75
N PHE A 219 7.60 -30.32 4.22
CA PHE A 219 8.93 -30.83 4.56
C PHE A 219 10.06 -29.94 4.04
N LEU A 220 9.97 -29.44 2.81
CA LEU A 220 11.03 -28.64 2.19
C LEU A 220 11.15 -27.24 2.82
N SER A 221 10.03 -26.56 3.11
CA SER A 221 10.07 -25.26 3.79
C SER A 221 10.45 -25.38 5.27
N LEU A 222 10.07 -26.47 5.95
CA LEU A 222 10.51 -26.77 7.32
C LEU A 222 12.02 -27.02 7.38
N ALA A 223 12.57 -27.79 6.43
CA ALA A 223 14.02 -28.01 6.33
C ALA A 223 14.78 -26.70 6.05
N PHE A 224 14.26 -25.86 5.13
CA PHE A 224 14.83 -24.53 4.85
C PHE A 224 14.80 -23.62 6.09
N LEU A 225 13.67 -23.54 6.80
CA LEU A 225 13.54 -22.78 8.05
C LEU A 225 14.50 -23.30 9.12
N GLY A 226 14.66 -24.62 9.23
CA GLY A 226 15.63 -25.26 10.13
C GLY A 226 17.06 -24.82 9.86
N VAL A 227 17.49 -24.77 8.59
CA VAL A 227 18.82 -24.28 8.20
C VAL A 227 19.01 -22.80 8.56
N ILE A 228 18.00 -21.95 8.34
CA ILE A 228 18.06 -20.52 8.72
C ILE A 228 18.14 -20.35 10.25
N VAL A 229 17.33 -21.08 11.02
CA VAL A 229 17.35 -21.05 12.49
C VAL A 229 18.68 -21.55 13.05
N LEU A 230 19.20 -22.67 12.53
CA LEU A 230 20.52 -23.19 12.95
C LEU A 230 21.65 -22.21 12.60
N GLY A 231 21.59 -21.55 11.43
CA GLY A 231 22.53 -20.50 11.05
C GLY A 231 22.49 -19.30 12.01
N ALA A 232 21.29 -18.83 12.36
CA ALA A 232 21.08 -17.73 13.30
C ALA A 232 21.53 -18.06 14.73
N LEU A 233 21.31 -19.31 15.19
CA LEU A 233 21.79 -19.77 16.50
C LEU A 233 23.31 -19.89 16.50
N PHE A 234 23.92 -20.50 15.47
CA PHE A 234 25.36 -20.68 15.36
C PHE A 234 26.11 -19.33 15.32
N THR A 235 25.67 -18.37 14.51
CA THR A 235 26.29 -17.03 14.46
C THR A 235 26.14 -16.26 15.78
N SER A 236 25.15 -16.59 16.61
CA SER A 236 24.98 -15.98 17.93
C SER A 236 25.96 -16.49 19.01
N VAL A 237 26.64 -17.63 18.79
CA VAL A 237 27.55 -18.25 19.77
C VAL A 237 28.77 -17.37 20.05
N GLY A 238 29.41 -16.80 19.02
CA GLY A 238 30.58 -15.93 19.20
C GLY A 238 30.30 -14.70 20.08
N PRO A 239 29.26 -13.90 19.77
CA PRO A 239 28.81 -12.81 20.64
C PRO A 239 28.42 -13.25 22.05
N PHE A 240 27.80 -14.44 22.21
CA PHE A 240 27.45 -14.99 23.51
C PHE A 240 28.68 -15.33 24.37
N LEU A 241 29.68 -16.01 23.80
CA LEU A 241 30.96 -16.29 24.46
C LEU A 241 31.72 -15.00 24.82
N SER A 242 31.68 -13.98 23.96
CA SER A 242 32.26 -12.66 24.24
C SER A 242 31.57 -11.96 25.42
N ARG A 243 30.23 -12.03 25.53
CA ARG A 243 29.49 -11.51 26.69
C ARG A 243 29.82 -12.27 27.98
N ILE A 244 29.98 -13.60 27.92
CA ILE A 244 30.43 -14.40 29.07
C ILE A 244 31.83 -13.95 29.50
N TRP A 245 32.78 -13.84 28.57
CA TRP A 245 34.15 -13.39 28.86
C TRP A 245 34.19 -12.00 29.51
N LEU A 246 33.43 -11.04 28.99
CA LEU A 246 33.30 -9.70 29.59
C LEU A 246 32.72 -9.79 31.01
N THR A 247 31.66 -10.56 31.21
CA THR A 247 31.02 -10.73 32.53
C THR A 247 31.99 -11.38 33.54
N CYS A 248 32.71 -12.43 33.14
CA CYS A 248 33.72 -13.11 33.95
C CYS A 248 34.98 -12.26 34.23
N THR A 249 35.21 -11.21 33.44
CA THR A 249 36.26 -10.19 33.68
C THR A 249 35.72 -8.94 34.39
N PHE A 250 34.54 -9.04 35.02
CA PHE A 250 33.82 -7.96 35.72
C PHE A 250 33.51 -6.72 34.87
N ARG A 251 33.49 -6.86 33.54
CA ARG A 251 33.14 -5.80 32.58
C ARG A 251 31.68 -5.95 32.15
N ASN A 252 30.91 -4.88 32.30
CA ASN A 252 29.53 -4.83 31.81
C ASN A 252 29.51 -4.96 30.27
N PRO A 253 28.90 -6.02 29.69
CA PRO A 253 28.92 -6.25 28.24
C PRO A 253 28.01 -5.31 27.45
N ASP A 254 27.07 -4.61 28.10
CA ASP A 254 26.10 -3.72 27.44
C ASP A 254 26.43 -2.23 27.61
N ALA A 255 27.47 -1.87 28.38
CA ALA A 255 27.91 -0.49 28.62
C ALA A 255 28.45 0.24 27.37
N SER A 256 28.61 -0.45 26.24
CA SER A 256 29.00 0.15 24.95
C SER A 256 27.82 0.38 24.01
N ARG A 257 26.57 0.30 24.49
CA ARG A 257 25.38 0.58 23.67
C ARG A 257 25.02 2.07 23.73
N PRO A 258 24.61 2.71 22.60
CA PRO A 258 24.35 4.15 22.56
C PRO A 258 23.32 4.66 23.58
N PHE A 259 22.32 3.85 23.93
CA PHE A 259 21.21 4.21 24.82
C PHE A 259 21.24 3.49 26.18
N TYR A 260 22.41 2.99 26.61
CA TYR A 260 22.50 2.13 27.81
C TYR A 260 21.87 2.75 29.07
N ASP A 261 22.21 3.99 29.40
CA ASP A 261 21.71 4.67 30.60
C ASP A 261 20.21 4.99 30.50
N GLU A 262 19.73 5.30 29.30
CA GLU A 262 18.31 5.57 29.03
C GLU A 262 17.46 4.30 29.11
N GLU A 263 17.95 3.16 28.59
CA GLU A 263 17.33 1.85 28.81
C GLU A 263 17.31 1.46 30.28
N VAL A 264 18.35 1.78 31.06
CA VAL A 264 18.37 1.58 32.52
C VAL A 264 17.31 2.46 33.20
N ARG A 265 17.19 3.74 32.82
CA ARG A 265 16.17 4.67 33.32
C ARG A 265 14.76 4.15 33.02
N ARG A 266 14.45 3.85 31.76
CA ARG A 266 13.16 3.30 31.29
C ARG A 266 12.80 1.99 32.00
N LYS A 267 13.78 1.09 32.17
CA LYS A 267 13.62 -0.18 32.89
C LYS A 267 13.30 -0.01 34.37
N ASN A 268 13.86 1.00 35.04
CA ASN A 268 13.53 1.29 36.43
C ASN A 268 12.14 1.94 36.56
N LEU A 269 11.81 2.91 35.70
CA LEU A 269 10.48 3.52 35.64
C LEU A 269 9.37 2.47 35.43
N ARG A 270 9.53 1.55 34.46
CA ARG A 270 8.57 0.45 34.25
C ARG A 270 8.42 -0.45 35.48
N ARG A 271 9.49 -0.75 36.22
CA ARG A 271 9.43 -1.52 37.47
C ARG A 271 8.68 -0.79 38.58
N GLU A 272 8.75 0.53 38.63
CA GLU A 272 8.03 1.36 39.61
C GLU A 272 6.54 1.44 39.28
N LEU A 273 6.20 1.67 38.00
CA LEU A 273 4.83 1.59 37.48
C LEU A 273 4.21 0.20 37.72
N ASP A 274 4.93 -0.88 37.43
CA ASP A 274 4.47 -2.26 37.66
C ASP A 274 4.16 -2.54 39.14
N ARG A 275 4.98 -2.01 40.05
CA ARG A 275 4.78 -2.11 41.50
C ARG A 275 3.57 -1.29 41.96
N ALA A 276 3.44 -0.05 41.48
CA ALA A 276 2.32 0.82 41.80
C ALA A 276 0.98 0.20 41.34
N TRP A 277 0.92 -0.28 40.10
CA TRP A 277 -0.23 -1.00 39.55
C TRP A 277 -0.58 -2.24 40.37
N THR A 278 0.42 -3.07 40.71
CA THR A 278 0.22 -4.28 41.51
C THR A 278 -0.27 -3.98 42.93
N LYS A 279 0.22 -2.90 43.56
CA LYS A 279 -0.28 -2.43 44.87
C LYS A 279 -1.75 -2.00 44.76
N ARG A 280 -2.07 -1.16 43.76
CA ARG A 280 -3.43 -0.62 43.53
C ARG A 280 -4.45 -1.73 43.24
N ARG A 281 -4.11 -2.69 42.37
CA ARG A 281 -5.00 -3.82 42.04
C ARG A 281 -5.29 -4.70 43.25
N LYS A 282 -4.30 -4.93 44.13
CA LYS A 282 -4.51 -5.64 45.41
C LYS A 282 -5.42 -4.86 46.37
N SER A 283 -5.30 -3.53 46.42
CA SER A 283 -6.19 -2.68 47.22
C SER A 283 -7.65 -2.86 46.77
N GLN A 284 -7.91 -2.72 45.47
CA GLN A 284 -9.25 -2.88 44.90
C GLN A 284 -9.80 -4.30 45.02
N GLU A 285 -8.97 -5.34 44.92
CA GLU A 285 -9.37 -6.73 45.18
C GLU A 285 -9.74 -6.96 46.66
N ASN A 286 -8.99 -6.36 47.60
CA ASN A 286 -9.28 -6.40 49.03
C ASN A 286 -10.57 -5.66 49.39
N VAL A 287 -10.80 -4.46 48.85
CA VAL A 287 -12.06 -3.70 49.04
C VAL A 287 -13.26 -4.51 48.51
N ARG A 288 -13.15 -5.10 47.31
CA ARG A 288 -14.20 -5.94 46.73
C ARG A 288 -14.48 -7.22 47.53
N ARG A 289 -13.47 -7.80 48.19
CA ARG A 289 -13.66 -8.95 49.11
C ARG A 289 -14.16 -8.55 50.50
N GLY A 290 -13.82 -7.35 50.97
CA GLY A 290 -14.22 -6.83 52.28
C GLY A 290 -15.69 -6.44 52.39
N GLY A 291 -16.34 -6.09 51.27
CA GLY A 291 -17.76 -5.69 51.22
C GLY A 291 -18.79 -6.79 51.52
N GLY A 292 -18.39 -7.92 52.11
CA GLY A 292 -19.19 -9.14 52.29
C GLY A 292 -19.27 -9.67 53.73
N GLY A 293 -19.00 -8.84 54.75
CA GLY A 293 -19.13 -9.20 56.16
C GLY A 293 -19.23 -7.96 57.05
N GLY A 294 -20.31 -7.82 57.83
CA GLY A 294 -20.62 -6.58 58.54
C GLY A 294 -20.22 -6.57 60.02
N GLY A 295 -20.15 -5.36 60.59
CA GLY A 295 -20.15 -5.11 62.03
C GLY A 295 -18.76 -4.87 62.65
N GLY A 296 -18.55 -3.66 63.17
CA GLY A 296 -17.35 -3.28 63.93
C GLY A 296 -16.76 -1.96 63.45
N GLY A 297 -16.99 -0.87 64.19
CA GLY A 297 -16.52 0.46 63.81
C GLY A 297 -15.03 0.67 64.07
N ARG A 298 -14.34 1.26 63.09
CA ARG A 298 -13.11 2.06 63.24
C ARG A 298 -13.16 3.22 62.26
N GLU A 299 -12.30 4.23 62.45
CA GLU A 299 -12.48 5.54 61.82
C GLU A 299 -12.58 5.47 60.30
N GLN A 300 -13.49 6.30 59.78
CA GLN A 300 -13.72 6.46 58.35
C GLN A 300 -12.67 7.41 57.76
N GLU A 301 -11.43 6.95 57.67
CA GLU A 301 -10.46 7.58 56.76
C GLU A 301 -11.07 7.58 55.36
N LYS A 302 -11.26 8.77 54.81
CA LYS A 302 -11.56 8.95 53.39
C LYS A 302 -10.27 8.71 52.62
N ASP A 303 -9.96 7.44 52.42
CA ASP A 303 -9.09 7.02 51.33
C ASP A 303 -9.71 7.53 50.02
N ASN A 304 -9.26 8.70 49.58
CA ASN A 304 -9.36 9.08 48.20
C ASN A 304 -8.57 8.01 47.43
N GLU A 305 -9.24 7.08 46.76
CA GLU A 305 -8.58 6.26 45.75
C GLU A 305 -8.11 7.22 44.66
N ASP A 306 -6.84 7.62 44.72
CA ASP A 306 -6.23 8.42 43.68
C ASP A 306 -6.51 7.72 42.32
N PRO A 307 -6.97 8.49 41.31
CA PRO A 307 -7.11 7.95 39.97
C PRO A 307 -5.76 7.37 39.53
N PRO A 308 -5.73 6.40 38.60
CA PRO A 308 -4.45 5.90 38.08
C PRO A 308 -3.65 7.12 37.62
N PRO A 309 -2.37 7.28 38.03
CA PRO A 309 -1.61 8.48 37.76
C PRO A 309 -1.60 8.71 36.26
N ALA A 310 -2.32 9.74 35.83
CA ALA A 310 -2.44 10.06 34.43
C ALA A 310 -1.08 10.52 33.91
N ASP A 311 -0.86 10.39 32.61
CA ASP A 311 0.24 11.13 31.99
C ASP A 311 -0.01 12.66 32.06
N SER A 312 0.96 13.44 31.62
CA SER A 312 0.87 14.91 31.63
C SER A 312 -0.25 15.48 30.74
N ASP A 313 -0.87 14.66 29.88
CA ASP A 313 -2.01 15.01 29.01
C ASP A 313 -3.33 14.36 29.48
N GLY A 314 -3.34 13.80 30.70
CA GLY A 314 -4.52 13.26 31.36
C GLY A 314 -4.99 11.91 30.83
N PHE A 315 -4.20 11.18 30.05
CA PHE A 315 -4.54 9.82 29.63
C PHE A 315 -4.31 8.85 30.79
N VAL A 316 -5.27 7.95 31.00
CA VAL A 316 -5.37 7.13 32.22
C VAL A 316 -5.32 5.65 31.84
N PRO A 317 -4.22 4.93 32.13
CA PRO A 317 -4.11 3.51 31.79
C PRO A 317 -5.19 2.64 32.42
N THR A 318 -5.81 1.80 31.60
CA THR A 318 -6.80 0.78 32.00
C THR A 318 -6.19 -0.62 32.09
N GLU A 319 -5.04 -0.83 31.44
CA GLU A 319 -4.16 -2.00 31.59
C GLU A 319 -2.81 -1.61 32.17
N GLY A 320 -2.10 -2.57 32.76
CA GLY A 320 -0.78 -2.30 33.36
C GLY A 320 -0.21 -3.45 34.17
N GLY A 321 0.88 -3.19 34.88
CA GLY A 321 1.66 -4.22 35.56
C GLY A 321 2.59 -5.00 34.63
N PRO A 322 3.23 -6.07 35.13
CA PRO A 322 4.25 -6.82 34.39
C PRO A 322 3.80 -7.21 32.99
N ASP A 323 4.61 -6.85 31.98
CA ASP A 323 4.26 -7.03 30.58
C ASP A 323 3.97 -8.51 30.23
N ALA A 324 2.77 -8.75 29.71
CA ALA A 324 2.29 -10.07 29.30
C ALA A 324 2.87 -10.52 27.95
N ILE A 325 3.30 -9.58 27.08
CA ILE A 325 3.83 -9.82 25.73
C ILE A 325 2.84 -10.65 24.90
N VAL A 326 1.72 -10.01 24.55
CA VAL A 326 0.62 -10.58 23.75
C VAL A 326 0.59 -10.02 22.33
N CYS A 327 -0.10 -10.70 21.43
CA CYS A 327 -0.41 -10.20 20.09
C CYS A 327 -1.80 -9.52 20.07
N ASP A 328 -1.96 -8.46 20.85
CA ASP A 328 -3.16 -7.61 20.89
C ASP A 328 -2.72 -6.13 20.86
N PRO A 329 -3.07 -5.32 19.84
CA PRO A 329 -2.76 -3.89 19.81
C PRO A 329 -3.51 -3.11 20.91
N ALA A 330 -4.72 -3.55 21.26
CA ALA A 330 -5.61 -2.86 22.17
C ALA A 330 -5.11 -2.96 23.61
N TYR A 331 -4.52 -4.10 24.01
CA TYR A 331 -3.78 -4.24 25.26
C TYR A 331 -2.68 -3.18 25.42
N TYR A 332 -1.87 -2.93 24.38
CA TYR A 332 -0.81 -1.92 24.46
C TYR A 332 -1.37 -0.49 24.47
N ALA A 333 -2.47 -0.22 23.75
CA ALA A 333 -3.17 1.06 23.82
C ALA A 333 -3.72 1.33 25.23
N ARG A 334 -4.35 0.32 25.85
CA ARG A 334 -4.88 0.39 27.23
C ARG A 334 -3.79 0.62 28.28
N ARG A 335 -2.54 0.21 28.02
CA ARG A 335 -1.38 0.53 28.88
C ARG A 335 -0.95 2.00 28.82
N VAL A 336 -1.32 2.74 27.76
CA VAL A 336 -1.06 4.18 27.61
C VAL A 336 -2.31 5.05 27.78
N GLY A 337 -3.46 4.47 28.14
CA GLY A 337 -4.72 5.18 28.32
C GLY A 337 -5.48 5.51 27.04
N LEU A 338 -5.18 4.81 25.95
CA LEU A 338 -5.96 4.75 24.71
C LEU A 338 -6.73 3.41 24.64
N ASP A 339 -7.51 3.18 23.58
CA ASP A 339 -7.97 1.83 23.23
C ASP A 339 -8.06 1.66 21.70
N VAL A 340 -8.35 0.45 21.22
CA VAL A 340 -8.40 0.12 19.78
C VAL A 340 -9.65 -0.68 19.44
N GLU A 341 -10.34 -0.29 18.36
CA GLU A 341 -11.43 -1.07 17.76
C GLU A 341 -11.07 -1.60 16.37
N GLU A 342 -11.69 -2.70 15.94
CA GLU A 342 -11.46 -3.33 14.63
C GLU A 342 -12.64 -3.15 13.68
N PHE A 343 -12.38 -2.57 12.52
CA PHE A 343 -13.26 -2.54 11.36
C PHE A 343 -12.87 -3.62 10.37
N GLN A 344 -13.87 -4.21 9.72
CA GLN A 344 -13.68 -5.10 8.59
C GLN A 344 -13.83 -4.32 7.29
N VAL A 345 -12.96 -4.61 6.33
CA VAL A 345 -12.92 -4.00 5.00
C VAL A 345 -12.97 -5.12 3.97
N GLN A 346 -13.83 -5.00 2.97
CA GLN A 346 -13.86 -5.92 1.84
C GLN A 346 -13.13 -5.28 0.66
N THR A 347 -12.23 -6.01 0.02
CA THR A 347 -11.52 -5.56 -1.17
C THR A 347 -12.37 -5.75 -2.43
N GLU A 348 -12.02 -5.05 -3.51
CA GLU A 348 -12.69 -5.21 -4.81
C GLU A 348 -12.62 -6.64 -5.35
N ASP A 349 -11.61 -7.43 -4.96
CA ASP A 349 -11.39 -8.83 -5.34
C ASP A 349 -11.88 -9.88 -4.32
N GLY A 350 -12.54 -9.46 -3.22
CA GLY A 350 -13.30 -10.35 -2.34
C GLY A 350 -12.62 -10.79 -1.03
N PHE A 351 -11.40 -10.35 -0.74
CA PHE A 351 -10.77 -10.55 0.58
C PHE A 351 -11.47 -9.71 1.65
N ILE A 352 -11.47 -10.20 2.90
CA ILE A 352 -11.86 -9.40 4.07
C ILE A 352 -10.60 -9.16 4.91
N ILE A 353 -10.28 -7.88 5.13
CA ILE A 353 -9.04 -7.43 5.78
C ILE A 353 -9.37 -6.52 6.98
N ASP A 354 -8.41 -6.41 7.90
CA ASP A 354 -8.60 -5.84 9.24
C ASP A 354 -8.04 -4.41 9.30
N LEU A 355 -8.89 -3.43 9.61
CA LEU A 355 -8.54 -2.02 9.78
C LEU A 355 -8.78 -1.62 11.23
N TRP A 356 -7.73 -1.24 11.95
CA TRP A 356 -7.83 -0.84 13.35
C TRP A 356 -7.92 0.68 13.51
N HIS A 357 -8.71 1.16 14.46
CA HIS A 357 -8.85 2.58 14.81
C HIS A 357 -8.41 2.78 16.26
N VAL A 358 -7.45 3.70 16.47
CA VAL A 358 -6.86 3.99 17.78
C VAL A 358 -7.48 5.26 18.35
N TYR A 359 -8.21 5.14 19.45
CA TYR A 359 -9.03 6.22 19.99
C TYR A 359 -8.76 6.51 21.47
N ASP A 360 -9.28 7.66 21.92
CA ASP A 360 -9.27 8.11 23.31
C ASP A 360 -10.62 7.79 23.97
N PRO A 361 -10.71 6.89 24.97
CA PRO A 361 -11.95 6.54 25.67
C PRO A 361 -12.59 7.67 26.49
N ARG A 362 -11.97 8.85 26.54
CA ARG A 362 -12.55 10.11 27.06
C ARG A 362 -13.34 10.87 25.99
N GLU A 363 -12.97 10.72 24.71
CA GLU A 363 -13.53 11.47 23.58
C GLU A 363 -14.40 10.62 22.63
N TYR A 364 -14.33 9.29 22.69
CA TYR A 364 -14.98 8.33 21.79
C TYR A 364 -15.47 7.06 22.53
N GLU A 365 -16.39 6.32 21.92
CA GLU A 365 -16.99 5.06 22.42
C GLU A 365 -17.04 4.04 21.27
N GLU A 366 -16.67 2.78 21.52
CA GLU A 366 -16.60 1.71 20.53
C GLU A 366 -17.91 1.54 19.73
N LEU A 367 -17.81 1.36 18.42
CA LEU A 367 -18.96 1.10 17.56
C LEU A 367 -19.47 -0.34 17.70
N PRO A 368 -20.79 -0.57 17.57
CA PRO A 368 -21.35 -1.91 17.56
C PRO A 368 -20.78 -2.73 16.38
N PRO A 369 -20.57 -4.06 16.54
CA PRO A 369 -19.96 -4.90 15.50
C PRO A 369 -20.63 -4.82 14.12
N SER A 370 -21.92 -4.51 14.05
CA SER A 370 -22.68 -4.32 12.81
C SER A 370 -22.28 -3.07 12.01
N GLU A 371 -21.83 -1.98 12.66
CA GLU A 371 -21.26 -0.81 11.97
C GLU A 371 -19.80 -1.03 11.55
N ARG A 372 -19.08 -1.85 12.32
CA ARG A 372 -17.69 -2.23 12.08
C ARG A 372 -17.52 -3.28 10.98
N ALA A 373 -18.56 -4.06 10.66
CA ALA A 373 -18.58 -5.04 9.57
C ALA A 373 -18.21 -4.45 8.18
N HIS A 374 -17.87 -5.30 7.21
CA HIS A 374 -17.57 -4.87 5.85
C HIS A 374 -18.83 -4.37 5.13
N ARG A 375 -18.68 -3.40 4.23
CA ARG A 375 -19.79 -2.70 3.55
C ARG A 375 -19.86 -3.00 2.04
N GLY A 376 -19.51 -4.21 1.64
CA GLY A 376 -19.40 -4.60 0.24
C GLY A 376 -18.05 -4.22 -0.41
N PRO A 377 -17.82 -4.63 -1.67
CA PRO A 377 -16.54 -4.49 -2.37
C PRO A 377 -16.35 -3.18 -3.15
N ASP A 378 -17.35 -2.31 -3.24
CA ASP A 378 -17.24 -1.07 -4.03
C ASP A 378 -16.59 0.06 -3.22
N ILE A 379 -15.58 0.71 -3.81
CA ILE A 379 -14.79 1.77 -3.18
C ILE A 379 -15.05 3.14 -3.84
N PHE A 380 -14.70 4.22 -3.13
CA PHE A 380 -14.75 5.61 -3.58
C PHE A 380 -16.08 6.12 -4.18
N ARG A 381 -17.20 5.41 -3.93
CA ARG A 381 -18.55 5.80 -4.40
C ARG A 381 -18.89 7.23 -3.98
N ASP A 382 -19.29 8.04 -4.96
CA ASP A 382 -19.75 9.44 -4.78
C ASP A 382 -21.05 9.54 -3.93
N ASP A 383 -21.68 8.40 -3.64
CA ASP A 383 -22.67 8.19 -2.57
C ASP A 383 -22.07 8.44 -1.16
N ALA A 384 -21.48 9.62 -0.94
CA ALA A 384 -21.33 10.16 0.40
C ALA A 384 -22.74 10.32 1.00
N PRO A 385 -22.94 10.07 2.31
CA PRO A 385 -24.19 10.45 2.93
C PRO A 385 -24.34 11.98 2.84
N ASP A 386 -25.54 12.48 2.49
CA ASP A 386 -25.85 13.93 2.37
C ASP A 386 -25.69 14.71 3.70
N THR A 387 -25.22 14.06 4.76
CA THR A 387 -24.89 14.63 6.07
C THR A 387 -23.38 14.58 6.30
N PRO A 388 -22.67 15.72 6.30
CA PRO A 388 -21.28 15.75 6.78
C PRO A 388 -21.25 15.43 8.28
N PHE A 389 -20.69 14.26 8.59
CA PHE A 389 -20.87 13.49 9.83
C PHE A 389 -22.31 13.00 10.05
N PRO A 390 -22.57 11.68 10.13
CA PRO A 390 -23.88 11.18 10.52
C PRO A 390 -24.21 11.61 11.96
N GLU A 391 -25.39 12.22 12.16
CA GLU A 391 -25.80 12.81 13.44
C GLU A 391 -25.76 11.83 14.63
N SER A 392 -25.89 10.53 14.36
CA SER A 392 -25.76 9.45 15.34
C SER A 392 -24.43 9.49 16.10
N ARG A 393 -23.34 9.94 15.47
CA ARG A 393 -22.00 9.99 16.07
C ARG A 393 -21.75 11.27 16.86
N ARG A 394 -22.28 12.43 16.43
CA ARG A 394 -22.23 13.68 17.22
C ARG A 394 -22.79 13.48 18.64
N ARG A 395 -23.80 12.61 18.78
CA ARG A 395 -24.50 12.36 20.06
C ARG A 395 -23.87 11.29 20.98
N ARG A 396 -22.83 10.57 20.55
CA ARG A 396 -22.20 9.48 21.34
C ARG A 396 -20.83 9.83 21.95
N ARG A 397 -20.51 11.13 22.06
CA ARG A 397 -19.52 11.57 23.05
C ARG A 397 -20.05 11.29 24.45
N ARG A 398 -19.29 10.51 25.23
CA ARG A 398 -19.63 10.08 26.59
C ARG A 398 -19.99 11.27 27.48
N LYS A 399 -21.27 11.41 27.85
CA LYS A 399 -21.71 12.43 28.80
C LYS A 399 -20.96 12.26 30.12
N GLN A 400 -20.22 13.28 30.55
CA GLN A 400 -19.63 13.31 31.89
C GLN A 400 -20.75 13.32 32.95
N PRO A 401 -20.80 12.34 33.87
CA PRO A 401 -21.80 12.33 34.93
C PRO A 401 -21.43 13.36 36.01
N GLY A 402 -21.99 14.58 35.92
CA GLY A 402 -21.89 15.59 36.97
C GLY A 402 -21.99 17.06 36.50
N GLY A 403 -21.71 17.36 35.24
CA GLY A 403 -21.72 18.73 34.71
C GLY A 403 -23.14 19.27 34.48
N GLN A 404 -23.60 20.19 35.34
CA GLN A 404 -24.83 20.95 35.07
C GLN A 404 -24.57 22.10 34.08
N GLY A 405 -25.46 22.23 33.09
CA GLY A 405 -25.80 23.53 32.48
C GLY A 405 -24.85 24.16 31.45
N GLN A 406 -23.64 23.65 31.23
CA GLN A 406 -22.77 24.18 30.14
C GLN A 406 -23.07 23.51 28.79
N GLN A 407 -23.30 24.34 27.78
CA GLN A 407 -23.34 23.90 26.38
C GLN A 407 -21.96 23.36 26.01
N GLN A 408 -21.86 22.06 25.71
CA GLN A 408 -20.62 21.48 25.22
C GLN A 408 -20.32 22.06 23.83
N GLN A 409 -19.29 22.91 23.74
CA GLN A 409 -18.78 23.35 22.44
C GLN A 409 -18.38 22.11 21.64
N GLU A 410 -18.90 21.97 20.43
CA GLU A 410 -18.53 20.89 19.51
C GLU A 410 -17.06 21.03 19.15
N GLN A 411 -16.17 20.32 19.86
CA GLN A 411 -14.76 20.34 19.51
C GLN A 411 -14.60 19.81 18.09
N LYS A 412 -13.85 20.54 17.27
CA LYS A 412 -13.52 20.20 15.88
C LYS A 412 -13.00 18.75 15.74
N PRO A 413 -13.29 18.07 14.61
CA PRO A 413 -12.75 16.75 14.33
C PRO A 413 -11.22 16.74 14.31
N LYS A 414 -10.63 15.56 14.50
CA LYS A 414 -9.20 15.32 14.29
C LYS A 414 -8.94 15.02 12.81
N PHE A 415 -7.74 15.30 12.32
CA PHE A 415 -7.37 14.96 10.93
C PHE A 415 -7.04 13.45 10.82
N PRO A 416 -7.57 12.73 9.80
CA PRO A 416 -7.37 11.28 9.69
C PRO A 416 -6.02 10.90 9.05
N VAL A 417 -5.39 9.88 9.62
CA VAL A 417 -4.09 9.34 9.18
C VAL A 417 -4.15 7.81 9.12
N LEU A 418 -3.78 7.23 7.99
CA LEU A 418 -3.67 5.78 7.79
C LEU A 418 -2.20 5.32 7.86
N LEU A 419 -1.92 4.28 8.64
CA LEU A 419 -0.58 3.67 8.79
C LEU A 419 -0.55 2.27 8.15
N MET A 420 0.42 2.01 7.25
CA MET A 420 0.58 0.74 6.53
C MET A 420 1.94 0.08 6.77
N HIS A 421 1.92 -1.14 7.34
CA HIS A 421 3.08 -1.88 7.82
C HIS A 421 3.97 -2.51 6.72
N GLY A 422 5.16 -3.00 7.11
CA GLY A 422 6.13 -3.65 6.24
C GLY A 422 5.88 -5.15 5.96
N LEU A 423 6.86 -5.78 5.29
CA LEU A 423 6.82 -7.20 4.90
C LEU A 423 6.79 -8.11 6.15
N LEU A 424 5.93 -9.13 6.12
CA LEU A 424 5.70 -10.09 7.22
C LEU A 424 5.21 -9.46 8.54
N GLN A 425 4.94 -8.16 8.60
CA GLN A 425 4.40 -7.49 9.78
C GLN A 425 2.87 -7.42 9.76
N SER A 426 2.30 -6.86 10.83
CA SER A 426 0.92 -6.37 10.94
C SER A 426 0.94 -4.95 11.49
N ALA A 427 -0.22 -4.29 11.50
CA ALA A 427 -0.43 -2.95 12.06
C ALA A 427 0.12 -2.75 13.49
N GLY A 428 0.17 -3.82 14.30
CA GLY A 428 0.68 -3.78 15.67
C GLY A 428 2.16 -3.43 15.78
N ALA A 429 2.93 -3.50 14.68
CA ALA A 429 4.29 -2.96 14.61
C ALA A 429 4.39 -1.47 14.98
N TYR A 430 3.29 -0.71 14.88
CA TYR A 430 3.20 0.70 15.29
C TYR A 430 2.74 0.93 16.75
N CYS A 431 2.65 -0.14 17.56
CA CYS A 431 2.01 -0.15 18.90
C CYS A 431 2.89 -0.72 20.04
N VAL A 432 4.20 -0.94 19.81
CA VAL A 432 5.05 -1.80 20.66
C VAL A 432 6.01 -1.07 21.62
N ASN A 433 6.12 0.25 21.56
CA ASN A 433 7.08 1.05 22.33
C ASN A 433 6.46 1.83 23.50
N ASP A 434 5.31 1.39 24.02
CA ASP A 434 4.48 2.15 24.98
C ASP A 434 4.16 3.54 24.37
N ASP A 435 4.30 4.66 25.07
CA ASP A 435 3.99 6.00 24.51
C ASP A 435 4.83 6.39 23.28
N ASP A 436 6.05 5.85 23.14
CA ASP A 436 6.94 6.06 21.99
C ASP A 436 6.56 5.17 20.79
N SER A 437 5.29 4.80 20.67
CA SER A 437 4.71 4.07 19.55
C SER A 437 4.07 5.05 18.56
N LEU A 438 4.46 5.03 17.28
CA LEU A 438 3.99 6.02 16.29
C LEU A 438 2.46 6.19 16.26
N ALA A 439 1.69 5.11 16.38
CA ALA A 439 0.22 5.18 16.41
C ALA A 439 -0.30 5.94 17.65
N PHE A 440 0.25 5.65 18.83
CA PHE A 440 -0.17 6.24 20.09
C PHE A 440 0.31 7.70 20.19
N TYR A 441 1.54 7.98 19.76
CA TYR A 441 2.10 9.33 19.65
C TYR A 441 1.22 10.24 18.78
N LEU A 442 0.81 9.80 17.59
CA LEU A 442 -0.06 10.59 16.70
C LEU A 442 -1.47 10.77 17.29
N CYS A 443 -2.05 9.73 17.92
CA CYS A 443 -3.37 9.81 18.54
C CYS A 443 -3.38 10.80 19.73
N LYS A 444 -2.37 10.72 20.61
CA LYS A 444 -2.18 11.67 21.73
C LYS A 444 -1.86 13.09 21.24
N ALA A 445 -1.13 13.23 20.14
CA ALA A 445 -0.92 14.53 19.48
C ALA A 445 -2.20 15.13 18.89
N GLY A 446 -3.30 14.36 18.77
CA GLY A 446 -4.60 14.87 18.29
C GLY A 446 -4.93 14.55 16.84
N TYR A 447 -4.27 13.55 16.23
CA TYR A 447 -4.74 12.94 14.99
C TYR A 447 -5.81 11.87 15.24
N ASP A 448 -6.60 11.59 14.22
CA ASP A 448 -7.44 10.40 14.12
C ASP A 448 -6.62 9.31 13.41
N VAL A 449 -6.42 8.17 14.07
CA VAL A 449 -5.34 7.22 13.71
C VAL A 449 -5.90 5.86 13.35
N TRP A 450 -5.67 5.48 12.10
CA TRP A 450 -6.13 4.25 11.48
C TRP A 450 -4.93 3.39 11.08
N LEU A 451 -4.97 2.09 11.36
CA LEU A 451 -3.87 1.14 11.10
C LEU A 451 -4.40 0.02 10.19
N GLY A 452 -3.93 -0.04 8.94
CA GLY A 452 -4.40 -1.03 7.97
C GLY A 452 -3.54 -2.29 7.98
N ASN A 453 -4.19 -3.47 7.96
CA ASN A 453 -3.54 -4.74 7.68
C ASN A 453 -3.83 -5.18 6.23
N ASN A 454 -2.81 -5.71 5.56
CA ASN A 454 -2.98 -6.32 4.24
C ASN A 454 -3.59 -7.74 4.33
N ARG A 455 -4.01 -8.28 3.18
CA ARG A 455 -4.62 -9.60 3.02
C ARG A 455 -3.85 -10.76 3.69
N CYS A 456 -4.62 -11.76 4.12
CA CYS A 456 -4.25 -12.96 4.88
C CYS A 456 -3.80 -12.76 6.34
N GLY A 457 -3.01 -11.74 6.68
CA GLY A 457 -2.74 -11.32 8.07
C GLY A 457 -2.45 -12.47 9.08
N PHE A 458 -3.02 -12.40 10.28
CA PHE A 458 -3.03 -13.53 11.23
C PHE A 458 -4.17 -14.53 10.97
N SER A 459 -5.27 -14.03 10.41
CA SER A 459 -6.53 -14.76 10.20
C SER A 459 -6.98 -14.57 8.76
N PRO A 460 -6.61 -15.48 7.82
CA PRO A 460 -6.98 -15.32 6.42
C PRO A 460 -8.51 -15.40 6.21
N ARG A 461 -9.10 -14.35 5.63
CA ARG A 461 -10.54 -14.25 5.35
C ARG A 461 -10.82 -13.73 3.93
N HIS A 462 -11.88 -14.24 3.33
CA HIS A 462 -12.40 -13.89 2.01
C HIS A 462 -13.89 -14.29 1.96
N VAL A 463 -14.71 -13.68 1.10
CA VAL A 463 -16.15 -14.01 0.99
C VAL A 463 -16.38 -15.47 0.60
N LEU A 464 -15.83 -15.92 -0.55
CA LEU A 464 -15.95 -17.31 -1.01
C LEU A 464 -14.77 -18.22 -0.61
N LEU A 465 -13.52 -17.70 -0.61
CA LEU A 465 -12.33 -18.55 -0.54
C LEU A 465 -11.92 -18.91 0.90
N CYS A 466 -11.53 -20.17 1.10
CA CYS A 466 -11.01 -20.69 2.37
C CYS A 466 -9.48 -20.94 2.31
N TYR A 467 -8.84 -21.10 3.48
CA TYR A 467 -7.37 -21.28 3.61
C TYR A 467 -6.77 -22.33 2.66
N THR A 468 -7.50 -23.41 2.40
CA THR A 468 -7.07 -24.54 1.57
C THR A 468 -7.20 -24.30 0.07
N ASP A 469 -7.96 -23.30 -0.38
CA ASP A 469 -8.06 -22.97 -1.80
C ASP A 469 -6.79 -22.21 -2.26
N PRO A 470 -6.06 -22.69 -3.28
CA PRO A 470 -4.86 -22.00 -3.77
C PRO A 470 -5.15 -20.61 -4.37
N ARG A 471 -6.39 -20.32 -4.80
CA ARG A 471 -6.81 -18.98 -5.25
C ARG A 471 -6.64 -17.94 -4.15
N MET A 472 -6.82 -18.30 -2.88
CA MET A 472 -6.67 -17.40 -1.72
C MET A 472 -5.24 -16.87 -1.57
N TRP A 473 -4.26 -17.53 -2.18
CA TRP A 473 -2.84 -17.20 -2.11
C TRP A 473 -2.28 -16.75 -3.47
N CYS A 474 -3.13 -16.61 -4.48
CA CYS A 474 -2.72 -16.25 -5.83
C CYS A 474 -2.65 -14.72 -6.00
N TRP A 475 -1.67 -14.09 -5.35
CA TRP A 475 -1.48 -12.64 -5.37
C TRP A 475 -0.03 -12.24 -5.07
N ASN A 476 0.33 -11.01 -5.42
CA ASN A 476 1.60 -10.37 -5.04
C ASN A 476 1.37 -8.88 -4.67
N ILE A 477 2.47 -8.11 -4.54
CA ILE A 477 2.43 -6.70 -4.13
C ILE A 477 1.56 -5.80 -5.04
N ARG A 478 1.36 -6.19 -6.31
CA ARG A 478 0.39 -5.54 -7.21
C ARG A 478 -1.00 -5.51 -6.60
N GLN A 479 -1.53 -6.66 -6.15
CA GLN A 479 -2.89 -6.75 -5.61
C GLN A 479 -3.02 -6.03 -4.25
N MET A 480 -1.97 -6.00 -3.43
CA MET A 480 -1.92 -5.16 -2.22
C MET A 480 -2.03 -3.66 -2.55
N GLY A 481 -1.35 -3.19 -3.60
CA GLY A 481 -1.46 -1.81 -4.06
C GLY A 481 -2.76 -1.48 -4.79
N VAL A 482 -3.28 -2.40 -5.59
CA VAL A 482 -4.45 -2.19 -6.47
C VAL A 482 -5.79 -2.38 -5.75
N PHE A 483 -5.85 -3.24 -4.72
CA PHE A 483 -7.08 -3.60 -4.02
C PHE A 483 -7.06 -3.29 -2.51
N ASP A 484 -6.03 -3.73 -1.76
CA ASP A 484 -6.04 -3.60 -0.29
C ASP A 484 -5.97 -2.12 0.12
N LEU A 485 -4.97 -1.38 -0.38
CA LEU A 485 -4.75 0.02 -0.01
C LEU A 485 -5.92 0.95 -0.41
N PRO A 486 -6.49 0.90 -1.63
CA PRO A 486 -7.67 1.69 -1.99
C PRO A 486 -8.92 1.35 -1.14
N ALA A 487 -9.13 0.08 -0.79
CA ALA A 487 -10.24 -0.31 0.08
C ALA A 487 -10.07 0.21 1.51
N LEU A 488 -8.86 0.15 2.07
CA LEU A 488 -8.54 0.71 3.39
C LEU A 488 -8.75 2.23 3.41
N VAL A 489 -8.20 2.97 2.43
CA VAL A 489 -8.42 4.42 2.28
C VAL A 489 -9.91 4.73 2.13
N SER A 490 -10.63 4.01 1.26
CA SER A 490 -12.08 4.23 1.07
C SER A 490 -12.90 3.94 2.32
N ARG A 491 -12.47 3.05 3.22
CA ARG A 491 -13.13 2.84 4.52
C ARG A 491 -12.90 4.03 5.44
N VAL A 492 -11.65 4.51 5.56
CA VAL A 492 -11.30 5.66 6.41
C VAL A 492 -12.05 6.93 5.96
N LEU A 493 -12.03 7.26 4.67
CA LEU A 493 -12.76 8.46 4.18
C LEU A 493 -14.27 8.38 4.47
N ARG A 494 -14.90 7.20 4.32
CA ARG A 494 -16.33 7.01 4.59
C ARG A 494 -16.69 7.03 6.09
N GLU A 495 -15.80 6.56 6.96
CA GLU A 495 -16.05 6.57 8.42
C GLU A 495 -15.74 7.92 9.08
N THR A 496 -14.84 8.71 8.48
CA THR A 496 -14.37 10.01 9.01
C THR A 496 -15.03 11.23 8.34
N GLY A 497 -15.55 11.08 7.12
CA GLY A 497 -16.20 12.14 6.35
C GLY A 497 -15.23 13.09 5.62
N PHE A 498 -13.93 12.86 5.68
CA PHE A 498 -12.94 13.69 4.98
C PHE A 498 -12.82 13.31 3.49
N PRO A 499 -12.48 14.28 2.60
CA PRO A 499 -12.27 14.00 1.18
C PRO A 499 -10.90 13.35 0.90
N LYS A 500 -9.92 13.52 1.81
CA LYS A 500 -8.56 12.99 1.71
C LYS A 500 -8.01 12.57 3.08
N VAL A 501 -7.05 11.64 3.09
CA VAL A 501 -6.37 11.12 4.29
C VAL A 501 -4.85 11.32 4.18
N GLY A 502 -4.15 11.48 5.30
CA GLY A 502 -2.68 11.39 5.32
C GLY A 502 -2.23 9.92 5.36
N LEU A 503 -1.33 9.50 4.47
CA LEU A 503 -0.84 8.12 4.44
C LEU A 503 0.60 8.05 4.94
N VAL A 504 0.84 7.26 5.99
CA VAL A 504 2.18 6.88 6.46
C VAL A 504 2.39 5.40 6.17
N ALA A 505 3.54 5.02 5.63
CA ALA A 505 3.84 3.61 5.40
C ALA A 505 5.31 3.27 5.65
N HIS A 506 5.57 2.02 6.03
CA HIS A 506 6.92 1.49 6.29
C HIS A 506 7.26 0.34 5.34
N SER A 507 8.49 0.28 4.84
CA SER A 507 9.02 -0.90 4.11
C SER A 507 8.09 -1.31 2.95
N GLN A 508 7.59 -2.56 2.90
CA GLN A 508 6.61 -3.03 1.91
C GLN A 508 5.35 -2.14 1.81
N GLY A 509 4.90 -1.53 2.90
CA GLY A 509 3.81 -0.55 2.90
C GLY A 509 4.12 0.66 2.00
N THR A 510 5.39 1.03 1.87
CA THR A 510 5.82 2.02 0.86
C THR A 510 5.80 1.43 -0.55
N THR A 511 6.23 0.18 -0.74
CA THR A 511 6.20 -0.50 -2.05
C THR A 511 4.81 -0.58 -2.64
N GLN A 512 3.82 -1.08 -1.88
CA GLN A 512 2.43 -1.17 -2.36
C GLN A 512 1.87 0.21 -2.72
N THR A 513 2.28 1.26 -1.98
CA THR A 513 1.84 2.64 -2.23
C THR A 513 2.50 3.23 -3.48
N PHE A 514 3.81 3.07 -3.67
CA PHE A 514 4.49 3.46 -4.92
C PHE A 514 3.92 2.71 -6.13
N VAL A 515 3.65 1.39 -6.00
CA VAL A 515 3.01 0.60 -7.06
C VAL A 515 1.59 1.08 -7.33
N ALA A 516 0.78 1.35 -6.30
CA ALA A 516 -0.59 1.86 -6.46
C ALA A 516 -0.62 3.21 -7.18
N LEU A 517 0.20 4.17 -6.75
CA LEU A 517 0.19 5.54 -7.28
C LEU A 517 0.75 5.67 -8.70
N ALA A 518 1.45 4.64 -9.22
CA ALA A 518 1.98 4.66 -10.58
C ALA A 518 0.86 4.79 -11.63
N LYS A 519 1.11 5.58 -12.68
CA LYS A 519 0.12 6.01 -13.70
C LYS A 519 -0.61 4.87 -14.43
N GLU A 520 -0.03 3.67 -14.43
CA GLU A 520 -0.56 2.46 -15.07
C GLU A 520 -1.41 1.59 -14.11
N GLN A 521 -1.58 2.01 -12.85
CA GLN A 521 -2.11 1.21 -11.75
C GLN A 521 -3.38 1.82 -11.14
N ARG A 522 -3.26 2.52 -10.01
CA ARG A 522 -4.36 3.21 -9.29
C ARG A 522 -3.99 4.67 -8.98
N PRO A 523 -3.69 5.50 -10.00
CA PRO A 523 -3.37 6.92 -9.78
C PRO A 523 -4.56 7.72 -9.23
N ASP A 524 -5.79 7.21 -9.35
CA ASP A 524 -7.00 7.72 -8.67
C ASP A 524 -6.89 7.71 -7.13
N LEU A 525 -6.04 6.84 -6.56
CA LEU A 525 -5.71 6.86 -5.14
C LEU A 525 -4.99 8.16 -4.74
N GLY A 526 -4.20 8.75 -5.63
CA GLY A 526 -3.43 9.98 -5.35
C GLY A 526 -4.33 11.18 -5.04
N ASP A 527 -5.46 11.28 -5.76
CA ASP A 527 -6.48 12.29 -5.50
C ASP A 527 -7.13 12.17 -4.12
N LYS A 528 -7.05 10.99 -3.48
CA LYS A 528 -7.60 10.69 -2.15
C LYS A 528 -6.59 10.85 -1.00
N LEU A 529 -5.34 11.26 -1.29
CA LEU A 529 -4.29 11.46 -0.29
C LEU A 529 -3.88 12.94 -0.16
N THR A 530 -3.60 13.39 1.07
CA THR A 530 -3.00 14.73 1.30
C THR A 530 -1.48 14.68 1.20
N VAL A 531 -0.87 13.59 1.66
CA VAL A 531 0.57 13.30 1.59
C VAL A 531 0.79 11.80 1.68
N PHE A 532 1.90 11.35 1.10
CA PHE A 532 2.47 10.03 1.33
C PHE A 532 3.82 10.14 2.04
N CYS A 533 3.83 9.76 3.33
CA CYS A 533 5.00 9.67 4.18
C CYS A 533 5.60 8.25 4.13
N ALA A 534 6.78 8.10 3.52
CA ALA A 534 7.46 6.84 3.29
C ALA A 534 8.65 6.64 4.23
N LEU A 535 8.53 5.70 5.17
CA LEU A 535 9.57 5.31 6.13
C LEU A 535 10.34 4.08 5.62
N ALA A 536 11.66 4.16 5.53
CA ALA A 536 12.53 3.14 4.92
C ALA A 536 12.02 2.70 3.51
N PRO A 537 11.97 3.62 2.53
CA PRO A 537 11.25 3.43 1.28
C PRO A 537 11.81 2.31 0.40
N ALA A 538 11.03 1.23 0.25
CA ALA A 538 11.40 0.01 -0.42
C ALA A 538 11.08 0.05 -1.93
N ALA A 539 11.84 0.86 -2.67
CA ALA A 539 11.72 1.00 -4.13
C ALA A 539 12.90 0.45 -4.94
N TYR A 540 14.13 0.53 -4.39
CA TYR A 540 15.35 -0.02 -4.99
C TYR A 540 16.01 -1.03 -4.03
N ALA A 541 16.59 -2.10 -4.55
CA ALA A 541 17.20 -3.18 -3.76
C ALA A 541 18.59 -2.81 -3.23
N GLY A 542 18.78 -2.90 -1.91
CA GLY A 542 20.05 -2.67 -1.23
C GLY A 542 21.05 -3.85 -1.34
N PRO A 543 22.27 -3.71 -0.76
CA PRO A 543 23.34 -4.70 -0.87
C PRO A 543 23.02 -6.08 -0.28
N LEU A 544 22.04 -6.20 0.64
CA LEU A 544 21.64 -7.45 1.30
C LEU A 544 21.33 -8.57 0.31
N ILE A 545 20.78 -8.23 -0.85
CA ILE A 545 20.39 -9.17 -1.91
C ILE A 545 21.60 -9.92 -2.51
N GLY A 546 22.82 -9.50 -2.18
CA GLY A 546 24.08 -10.20 -2.47
C GLY A 546 24.44 -11.32 -1.47
N LYS A 547 23.73 -11.49 -0.35
CA LYS A 547 23.98 -12.57 0.63
C LYS A 547 23.58 -13.95 0.08
N MET A 548 24.18 -15.01 0.64
CA MET A 548 24.12 -16.37 0.08
C MET A 548 22.70 -16.95 0.00
N TYR A 549 21.87 -16.77 1.03
CA TYR A 549 20.49 -17.26 1.03
C TYR A 549 19.60 -16.51 0.01
N PHE A 550 19.76 -15.20 -0.17
CA PHE A 550 19.05 -14.46 -1.22
C PHE A 550 19.51 -14.85 -2.63
N LYS A 551 20.83 -15.08 -2.83
CA LYS A 551 21.36 -15.66 -4.06
C LYS A 551 20.75 -17.03 -4.38
N PHE A 552 20.60 -17.90 -3.38
CA PHE A 552 19.97 -19.22 -3.54
C PHE A 552 18.49 -19.11 -3.97
N MET A 553 17.69 -18.24 -3.35
CA MET A 553 16.30 -17.98 -3.77
C MET A 553 16.21 -17.50 -5.23
N ARG A 554 17.19 -16.71 -5.68
CA ARG A 554 17.27 -16.19 -7.05
C ARG A 554 17.82 -17.18 -8.09
N VAL A 555 18.26 -18.37 -7.69
CA VAL A 555 18.65 -19.46 -8.63
C VAL A 555 17.48 -20.43 -8.87
N ILE A 556 16.58 -20.56 -7.90
CA ILE A 556 15.43 -21.47 -7.95
C ILE A 556 14.43 -21.08 -9.06
N THR A 557 13.98 -22.07 -9.82
CA THR A 557 12.96 -21.91 -10.88
C THR A 557 11.56 -21.77 -10.27
N PRO A 558 10.57 -21.15 -10.95
CA PRO A 558 9.21 -21.01 -10.41
C PRO A 558 8.54 -22.34 -10.03
N ALA A 559 8.80 -23.42 -10.79
CA ALA A 559 8.30 -24.76 -10.46
C ALA A 559 8.95 -25.33 -9.19
N MET A 560 10.26 -25.20 -9.04
CA MET A 560 10.98 -25.61 -7.82
C MET A 560 10.58 -24.73 -6.62
N PHE A 561 10.30 -23.43 -6.82
CA PHE A 561 9.79 -22.56 -5.77
C PHE A 561 8.43 -23.04 -5.24
N ARG A 562 7.49 -23.40 -6.13
CA ARG A 562 6.20 -23.98 -5.74
C ARG A 562 6.32 -25.34 -5.08
N LEU A 563 7.32 -26.15 -5.46
CA LEU A 563 7.61 -27.42 -4.79
C LEU A 563 8.15 -27.21 -3.36
N MET A 564 9.06 -26.24 -3.17
CA MET A 564 9.71 -25.98 -1.88
C MET A 564 8.84 -25.18 -0.89
N PHE A 565 8.12 -24.16 -1.37
CA PHE A 565 7.39 -23.20 -0.54
C PHE A 565 5.87 -23.27 -0.72
N GLY A 566 5.39 -24.10 -1.64
CA GLY A 566 3.97 -24.39 -1.84
C GLY A 566 3.28 -23.43 -2.80
N ILE A 567 1.96 -23.59 -2.85
CA ILE A 567 1.01 -22.76 -3.64
C ILE A 567 0.02 -22.03 -2.72
N HIS A 568 0.34 -21.97 -1.42
CA HIS A 568 -0.48 -21.40 -0.35
C HIS A 568 0.34 -20.34 0.42
N ALA A 569 0.21 -20.27 1.74
CA ALA A 569 1.08 -19.48 2.61
C ALA A 569 2.56 -19.89 2.51
N PHE A 570 3.45 -18.92 2.57
CA PHE A 570 4.90 -19.10 2.64
C PHE A 570 5.33 -19.54 4.06
N ILE A 571 5.96 -20.72 4.17
CA ILE A 571 6.48 -21.32 5.42
C ILE A 571 5.45 -21.23 6.59
N PRO A 572 4.25 -21.81 6.47
CA PRO A 572 3.16 -21.63 7.44
C PRO A 572 3.52 -22.14 8.85
N PHE A 573 4.54 -22.98 8.99
CA PHE A 573 5.07 -23.44 10.28
C PHE A 573 5.54 -22.29 11.18
N MET A 574 5.93 -21.13 10.64
CA MET A 574 6.24 -19.94 11.44
C MET A 574 5.04 -19.48 12.29
N MET A 575 3.82 -19.64 11.77
CA MET A 575 2.56 -19.34 12.46
C MET A 575 2.13 -20.46 13.42
N THR A 576 2.70 -21.66 13.30
CA THR A 576 2.58 -22.72 14.30
C THR A 576 3.50 -22.42 15.48
N MET A 577 4.75 -22.01 15.22
CA MET A 577 5.70 -21.64 16.27
C MET A 577 5.26 -20.39 17.05
N HIS A 578 4.59 -19.43 16.39
CA HIS A 578 3.99 -18.24 17.02
C HIS A 578 2.96 -18.62 18.09
N ARG A 579 2.08 -19.59 17.78
CA ARG A 579 1.02 -20.06 18.68
C ARG A 579 1.48 -21.01 19.79
N LEU A 580 2.67 -21.62 19.66
CA LEU A 580 3.15 -22.67 20.57
C LEU A 580 4.34 -22.25 21.46
N LEU A 581 5.18 -21.31 21.04
CA LEU A 581 6.30 -20.87 21.87
C LEU A 581 5.87 -19.83 22.92
N PRO A 582 6.46 -19.84 24.13
CA PRO A 582 6.30 -18.74 25.08
C PRO A 582 6.74 -17.41 24.43
N PRO A 583 5.98 -16.31 24.55
CA PRO A 583 6.21 -15.09 23.76
C PRO A 583 7.63 -14.51 23.85
N ARG A 584 8.27 -14.56 25.03
CA ARG A 584 9.69 -14.15 25.21
C ARG A 584 10.68 -15.03 24.43
N VAL A 585 10.43 -16.34 24.36
CA VAL A 585 11.26 -17.27 23.57
C VAL A 585 11.03 -17.04 22.08
N TYR A 586 9.78 -16.79 21.67
CA TYR A 586 9.46 -16.43 20.29
C TYR A 586 10.15 -15.12 19.87
N GLY A 587 10.03 -14.06 20.67
CA GLY A 587 10.61 -12.75 20.35
C GLY A 587 12.14 -12.73 20.36
N TRP A 588 12.77 -13.45 21.29
CA TRP A 588 14.21 -13.66 21.27
C TRP A 588 14.67 -14.40 20.00
N LEU A 589 13.96 -15.46 19.61
CA LEU A 589 14.29 -16.24 18.41
C LEU A 589 14.03 -15.44 17.13
N GLY A 590 12.94 -14.68 17.08
CA GLY A 590 12.60 -13.73 16.01
C GLY A 590 13.72 -12.73 15.78
N TYR A 591 14.21 -12.08 16.84
CA TYR A 591 15.39 -11.20 16.75
C TYR A 591 16.62 -11.91 16.20
N LYS A 592 16.93 -13.14 16.64
CA LYS A 592 18.08 -13.90 16.10
C LYS A 592 17.94 -14.19 14.60
N VAL A 593 16.77 -14.65 14.16
CA VAL A 593 16.51 -14.94 12.75
C VAL A 593 16.56 -13.67 11.90
N PHE A 594 15.94 -12.57 12.35
CA PHE A 594 15.94 -11.31 11.63
C PHE A 594 17.34 -10.68 11.55
N SER A 595 18.10 -10.67 12.65
CA SER A 595 19.48 -10.17 12.66
C SER A 595 20.36 -10.98 11.70
N PHE A 596 20.23 -12.31 11.69
CA PHE A 596 20.95 -13.17 10.76
C PHE A 596 20.57 -12.94 9.28
N LEU A 597 19.28 -12.78 8.97
CA LEU A 597 18.77 -12.59 7.61
C LEU A 597 19.03 -11.20 7.05
N PHE A 598 18.89 -10.15 7.87
CA PHE A 598 18.83 -8.77 7.41
C PHE A 598 20.01 -7.89 7.87
N ASN A 599 20.94 -8.42 8.66
CA ASN A 599 22.03 -7.68 9.32
C ASN A 599 21.59 -6.76 10.47
N TRP A 600 20.29 -6.66 10.76
CA TRP A 600 19.75 -5.70 11.72
C TRP A 600 20.16 -6.00 13.18
N SER A 601 20.28 -4.96 13.99
CA SER A 601 20.78 -4.99 15.36
C SER A 601 19.83 -4.32 16.35
N ASP A 602 19.75 -4.85 17.58
CA ASP A 602 19.06 -4.17 18.69
C ASP A 602 19.93 -3.07 19.33
N ALA A 603 20.76 -2.38 18.55
CA ALA A 603 21.64 -1.32 19.03
C ALA A 603 20.86 -0.08 19.51
N ARG A 604 19.80 0.28 18.78
CA ARG A 604 18.96 1.47 19.02
C ARG A 604 17.62 1.18 19.71
N TRP A 605 17.30 -0.09 19.99
CA TRP A 605 15.98 -0.52 20.52
C TRP A 605 16.03 -0.78 22.04
N ASP A 606 14.92 -0.51 22.74
CA ASP A 606 14.77 -0.85 24.16
C ASP A 606 14.65 -2.38 24.34
N ARG A 607 15.68 -3.01 24.92
CA ARG A 607 15.69 -4.46 25.16
C ARG A 607 14.66 -4.95 26.17
N GLY A 608 14.03 -4.06 26.94
CA GLY A 608 12.87 -4.39 27.76
C GLY A 608 11.61 -4.65 26.92
N LEU A 609 11.53 -4.06 25.72
CA LEU A 609 10.35 -4.12 24.84
C LEU A 609 10.59 -4.96 23.56
N ARG A 610 11.86 -5.20 23.17
CA ARG A 610 12.21 -5.96 21.94
C ARG A 610 11.37 -7.23 21.72
N ASP A 611 11.17 -8.04 22.75
CA ASP A 611 10.53 -9.35 22.57
C ASP A 611 9.02 -9.24 22.23
N ARG A 612 8.38 -8.07 22.46
CA ARG A 612 7.01 -7.80 21.96
C ARG A 612 6.95 -7.27 20.53
N MET A 613 8.01 -6.66 20.01
CA MET A 613 8.10 -6.21 18.60
C MET A 613 7.84 -7.37 17.62
N PHE A 614 8.30 -8.56 17.99
CA PHE A 614 8.15 -9.81 17.23
C PHE A 614 6.85 -10.60 17.55
N GLN A 615 5.91 -10.08 18.35
CA GLN A 615 4.57 -10.70 18.41
C GLN A 615 3.76 -10.39 17.15
N PHE A 616 4.05 -9.27 16.49
CA PHE A 616 3.33 -8.77 15.32
C PHE A 616 3.96 -9.18 13.97
N ALA A 617 4.99 -10.04 13.98
CA ALA A 617 5.66 -10.56 12.79
C ALA A 617 6.42 -11.88 13.08
N PRO A 618 6.45 -12.88 12.17
CA PRO A 618 5.74 -12.96 10.89
C PRO A 618 4.21 -13.08 11.00
N VAL A 619 3.53 -12.68 9.91
CA VAL A 619 2.13 -12.99 9.58
C VAL A 619 2.06 -13.95 8.38
N TYR A 620 0.87 -14.44 8.01
CA TYR A 620 0.69 -15.19 6.76
C TYR A 620 0.92 -14.30 5.53
N VAL A 621 1.77 -14.75 4.61
CA VAL A 621 1.99 -14.13 3.30
C VAL A 621 1.95 -15.19 2.20
N SER A 622 1.54 -14.83 0.98
CA SER A 622 1.54 -15.73 -0.18
C SER A 622 2.95 -16.18 -0.59
N ALA A 623 3.09 -17.46 -0.95
CA ALA A 623 4.28 -17.98 -1.62
C ALA A 623 4.52 -17.34 -3.01
N GLU A 624 3.47 -16.98 -3.76
CA GLU A 624 3.61 -16.24 -5.02
C GLU A 624 4.14 -14.81 -4.76
N SER A 625 3.68 -14.13 -3.71
CA SER A 625 4.21 -12.82 -3.29
C SER A 625 5.67 -12.91 -2.84
N MET A 626 6.06 -13.99 -2.15
CA MET A 626 7.47 -14.21 -1.78
C MET A 626 8.35 -14.60 -2.98
N ARG A 627 7.79 -15.27 -4.01
CA ARG A 627 8.49 -15.43 -5.29
C ARG A 627 8.66 -14.08 -6.01
N TRP A 628 7.70 -13.16 -5.91
CA TRP A 628 7.84 -11.82 -6.49
C TRP A 628 9.00 -11.03 -5.84
N TRP A 629 9.15 -11.13 -4.52
CA TRP A 629 10.29 -10.51 -3.82
C TRP A 629 11.63 -11.19 -4.12
N LEU A 630 11.70 -12.52 -3.99
CA LEU A 630 12.97 -13.26 -3.88
C LEU A 630 13.38 -14.01 -5.17
N GLY A 631 12.44 -14.21 -6.10
CA GLY A 631 12.57 -15.11 -7.24
C GLY A 631 13.38 -14.55 -8.41
N ARG A 632 13.87 -15.47 -9.25
CA ARG A 632 14.80 -15.21 -10.36
C ARG A 632 14.30 -14.27 -11.46
N GLU A 633 13.00 -14.00 -11.53
CA GLU A 633 12.35 -13.24 -12.61
C GLU A 633 11.79 -11.88 -12.17
N CYS A 634 11.76 -11.55 -10.88
CA CYS A 634 10.98 -10.43 -10.34
C CYS A 634 11.90 -9.39 -9.64
N PHE A 635 11.51 -8.81 -8.50
CA PHE A 635 12.27 -7.73 -7.85
C PHE A 635 13.76 -8.07 -7.67
N ALA A 636 14.09 -9.30 -7.25
CA ALA A 636 15.48 -9.74 -7.07
C ALA A 636 16.34 -9.80 -8.36
N LYS A 637 15.72 -9.81 -9.54
CA LYS A 637 16.38 -9.67 -10.85
C LYS A 637 16.49 -8.22 -11.28
N HIS A 638 15.43 -7.44 -11.05
CA HIS A 638 15.25 -6.10 -11.58
C HIS A 638 15.86 -5.00 -10.69
N LYS A 639 16.04 -5.26 -9.39
CA LYS A 639 16.52 -4.32 -8.35
C LYS A 639 15.67 -3.05 -8.17
N CYS A 640 14.53 -2.95 -8.85
CA CYS A 640 13.59 -1.85 -8.76
C CYS A 640 12.16 -2.40 -8.86
N ILE A 641 11.22 -1.71 -8.21
CA ILE A 641 9.80 -2.10 -8.16
C ILE A 641 8.99 -1.68 -9.40
N LEU A 642 9.47 -0.66 -10.13
CA LEU A 642 8.77 0.01 -11.24
C LEU A 642 9.67 0.27 -12.47
N ALA A 643 10.91 -0.25 -12.50
CA ALA A 643 11.81 -0.17 -13.64
C ALA A 643 12.55 -1.49 -13.88
N THR A 644 12.84 -1.82 -15.13
CA THR A 644 13.56 -3.06 -15.49
C THR A 644 15.05 -3.00 -15.12
N LYS A 645 15.76 -4.14 -15.21
CA LYS A 645 17.21 -4.21 -14.94
C LYS A 645 18.01 -3.38 -15.95
N GLU A 646 17.47 -3.16 -17.15
CA GLU A 646 18.12 -2.42 -18.24
C GLU A 646 17.92 -0.91 -18.07
N GLU A 647 16.73 -0.49 -17.65
CA GLU A 647 16.46 0.89 -17.22
C GLU A 647 17.25 1.24 -15.95
N TRP A 648 17.28 0.35 -14.96
CA TRP A 648 18.13 0.47 -13.76
C TRP A 648 19.62 0.62 -14.12
N ARG A 649 20.12 -0.09 -15.14
CA ARG A 649 21.49 0.06 -15.68
C ARG A 649 21.65 1.35 -16.51
N ALA A 650 20.60 1.88 -17.11
CA ALA A 650 20.65 3.17 -17.82
C ALA A 650 20.73 4.33 -16.83
N GLU A 651 19.84 4.36 -15.82
CA GLU A 651 19.85 5.30 -14.70
C GLU A 651 21.22 5.33 -13.99
N GLU A 652 21.82 4.15 -13.78
CA GLU A 652 23.13 4.02 -13.14
C GLU A 652 24.27 4.60 -13.99
N ARG A 653 24.21 4.49 -15.32
CA ARG A 653 25.20 5.12 -16.21
C ARG A 653 25.01 6.64 -16.27
N GLU A 654 23.77 7.09 -16.43
CA GLU A 654 23.41 8.51 -16.36
C GLU A 654 23.88 9.17 -15.05
N ASP A 655 23.65 8.52 -13.90
CA ASP A 655 24.09 9.02 -12.59
C ASP A 655 25.63 9.13 -12.50
N ASN A 656 26.37 8.12 -12.97
CA ASN A 656 27.84 8.15 -12.97
C ASN A 656 28.39 9.22 -13.93
N GLU A 657 27.81 9.36 -15.13
CA GLU A 657 28.19 10.37 -16.12
C GLU A 657 27.99 11.79 -15.57
N GLU A 658 26.86 12.06 -14.91
CA GLU A 658 26.59 13.36 -14.28
C GLU A 658 27.55 13.67 -13.11
N GLU A 659 27.91 12.69 -12.27
CA GLU A 659 28.93 12.86 -11.22
C GLU A 659 30.34 13.10 -11.77
N LEU A 660 30.69 12.49 -12.91
CA LEU A 660 31.95 12.69 -13.61
C LEU A 660 32.04 14.09 -14.25
N HIS A 661 30.96 14.57 -14.87
CA HIS A 661 30.94 15.82 -15.62
C HIS A 661 30.59 17.07 -14.80
N GLY A 662 29.79 16.96 -13.72
CA GLY A 662 29.40 18.11 -12.87
C GLY A 662 30.47 18.60 -11.88
N GLY A 663 31.68 18.06 -11.92
CA GLY A 663 32.69 18.20 -10.85
C GLY A 663 33.65 19.39 -11.00
N ASP A 664 33.14 20.62 -10.89
CA ASP A 664 33.86 21.88 -11.16
C ASP A 664 35.12 22.15 -10.27
N THR A 665 35.99 23.05 -10.73
CA THR A 665 37.44 22.84 -10.79
C THR A 665 38.23 23.52 -9.66
N GLU A 666 37.72 23.47 -8.42
CA GLU A 666 38.40 24.08 -7.24
C GLU A 666 38.40 23.15 -6.01
N LYS A 667 37.21 22.70 -5.56
CA LYS A 667 37.04 22.03 -4.25
C LYS A 667 37.75 20.66 -4.13
N LYS A 668 38.23 20.06 -5.23
CA LYS A 668 38.93 18.76 -5.27
C LYS A 668 40.32 18.76 -4.61
N LYS A 669 41.01 19.91 -4.43
CA LYS A 669 42.32 19.95 -3.74
C LYS A 669 42.22 19.92 -2.21
N LYS A 670 41.22 20.59 -1.61
CA LYS A 670 41.14 20.75 -0.14
C LYS A 670 40.52 19.55 0.58
N LYS A 671 39.51 18.90 -0.02
CA LYS A 671 38.76 17.78 0.61
C LYS A 671 39.49 16.41 0.59
N LYS A 672 40.73 16.35 0.08
CA LYS A 672 41.52 15.11 -0.09
C LYS A 672 42.45 14.78 1.11
N LYS A 673 42.58 15.69 2.10
CA LYS A 673 43.49 15.49 3.25
C LYS A 673 42.81 14.85 4.47
N ASP A 674 41.53 15.15 4.70
CA ASP A 674 40.83 14.86 5.95
C ASP A 674 39.79 13.73 5.83
N ARG A 675 39.99 12.79 4.90
CA ARG A 675 39.24 11.51 4.85
C ARG A 675 40.22 10.35 4.86
N LEU A 676 40.23 9.59 5.96
CA LEU A 676 40.87 8.27 5.97
C LEU A 676 40.18 7.37 4.92
N PRO A 677 40.95 6.54 4.18
CA PRO A 677 40.39 5.70 3.13
C PRO A 677 39.71 4.47 3.74
N LEU A 678 38.41 4.59 4.04
CA LEU A 678 37.53 3.44 4.21
C LEU A 678 37.39 2.73 2.85
N ARG A 679 38.36 1.87 2.55
CA ARG A 679 38.31 0.93 1.42
C ARG A 679 37.20 -0.08 1.68
N LEU A 680 35.99 0.19 1.18
CA LEU A 680 35.22 -0.93 0.64
C LEU A 680 36.09 -1.57 -0.46
N PRO A 681 36.27 -2.90 -0.46
CA PRO A 681 36.79 -3.58 -1.63
C PRO A 681 35.85 -3.28 -2.80
N ARG A 682 36.37 -2.72 -3.90
CA ARG A 682 35.68 -2.80 -5.19
C ARG A 682 35.54 -4.28 -5.50
N LEU A 683 34.34 -4.84 -5.31
CA LEU A 683 34.05 -6.20 -5.72
C LEU A 683 34.31 -6.27 -7.23
N ARG A 684 35.20 -7.16 -7.68
CA ARG A 684 35.44 -7.32 -9.11
C ARG A 684 34.13 -7.78 -9.77
N ALA A 685 33.83 -7.17 -10.91
CA ALA A 685 32.73 -7.58 -11.76
C ALA A 685 33.18 -8.74 -12.66
N ASP A 686 33.49 -9.87 -12.03
CA ASP A 686 33.73 -11.17 -12.69
C ASP A 686 32.59 -12.11 -12.20
N LEU A 687 31.85 -12.88 -13.01
CA LEU A 687 31.92 -13.17 -14.44
C LEU A 687 30.51 -13.16 -15.06
N ASP A 688 30.33 -12.37 -16.11
CA ASP A 688 29.48 -12.64 -17.28
C ASP A 688 30.33 -12.15 -18.48
N PRO A 689 30.45 -12.87 -19.61
CA PRO A 689 31.41 -12.50 -20.64
C PRO A 689 31.03 -11.21 -21.38
N ASP A 690 31.93 -10.22 -21.38
CA ASP A 690 31.80 -9.04 -22.23
C ASP A 690 31.82 -9.44 -23.72
N PRO A 691 30.97 -8.81 -24.57
CA PRO A 691 31.08 -8.95 -26.01
C PRO A 691 32.37 -8.30 -26.53
N ASP A 692 32.96 -8.93 -27.54
CA ASP A 692 34.27 -8.61 -28.13
C ASP A 692 34.47 -7.11 -28.43
N PRO A 693 35.53 -6.45 -27.92
CA PRO A 693 35.87 -5.05 -28.22
C PRO A 693 36.47 -4.89 -29.65
N GLY A 694 35.80 -5.49 -30.64
CA GLY A 694 36.34 -5.77 -31.98
C GLY A 694 35.53 -5.23 -33.17
N SER A 695 34.47 -4.42 -32.96
CA SER A 695 33.72 -3.78 -34.05
C SER A 695 33.65 -2.26 -33.93
N THR A 696 33.95 -1.56 -35.02
CA THR A 696 34.20 -0.10 -35.04
C THR A 696 32.94 0.71 -35.39
N ASP A 697 31.87 0.51 -34.63
CA ASP A 697 30.60 1.19 -34.88
C ASP A 697 30.62 2.66 -34.39
N ARG A 698 31.26 3.53 -35.18
CA ARG A 698 31.32 4.99 -34.96
C ARG A 698 29.93 5.66 -34.94
N ALA A 699 28.87 4.93 -35.28
CA ALA A 699 27.48 5.36 -35.09
C ALA A 699 27.06 5.45 -33.60
N ALA A 700 27.69 4.71 -32.69
CA ALA A 700 27.30 4.65 -31.28
C ALA A 700 27.46 5.99 -30.51
N VAL A 701 28.32 6.89 -30.99
CA VAL A 701 28.62 8.19 -30.35
C VAL A 701 27.53 9.25 -30.63
N ALA A 702 26.61 8.99 -31.58
CA ALA A 702 25.67 9.97 -32.11
C ALA A 702 24.24 9.89 -31.51
N ARG A 703 24.08 9.51 -30.23
CA ARG A 703 22.75 9.38 -29.58
C ARG A 703 22.60 10.02 -28.19
N HIS A 704 23.42 11.01 -27.81
CA HIS A 704 23.14 11.89 -26.66
C HIS A 704 22.06 12.95 -26.95
N ALA A 705 20.92 12.54 -27.51
CA ALA A 705 19.69 13.28 -27.29
C ALA A 705 19.29 13.07 -25.83
N ARG A 706 19.38 14.11 -24.99
CA ARG A 706 18.81 14.06 -23.63
C ARG A 706 17.36 13.63 -23.75
N LYS A 707 16.99 12.53 -23.07
CA LYS A 707 15.61 12.03 -23.03
C LYS A 707 14.67 13.17 -22.63
N PRO A 708 13.47 13.29 -23.22
CA PRO A 708 12.49 14.29 -22.78
C PRO A 708 12.25 14.18 -21.27
N ARG A 709 12.14 15.33 -20.57
CA ARG A 709 11.81 15.34 -19.14
C ARG A 709 10.54 14.53 -18.89
N GLY A 710 10.57 13.65 -17.89
CA GLY A 710 9.47 12.72 -17.59
C GLY A 710 9.24 11.57 -18.58
N SER A 711 10.08 11.35 -19.60
CA SER A 711 9.89 10.21 -20.53
C SER A 711 9.94 8.84 -19.85
N THR A 712 10.55 8.78 -18.65
CA THR A 712 10.64 7.58 -17.79
C THR A 712 9.79 7.70 -16.52
N ALA A 713 8.90 8.69 -16.42
CA ALA A 713 8.14 8.96 -15.21
C ALA A 713 7.20 7.80 -14.84
N TRP A 714 7.22 7.37 -13.58
CA TRP A 714 6.29 6.40 -13.01
C TRP A 714 4.92 7.02 -12.71
N TYR A 715 4.90 8.31 -12.40
CA TYR A 715 3.71 9.02 -11.88
C TYR A 715 3.19 10.09 -12.85
N ASP A 716 1.93 10.48 -12.67
CA ASP A 716 1.30 11.64 -13.34
C ASP A 716 0.89 12.71 -12.31
N ALA A 717 0.24 13.79 -12.76
CA ALA A 717 -0.10 14.96 -11.94
C ALA A 717 -0.98 14.68 -10.71
N ARG A 718 -1.66 13.53 -10.65
CA ARG A 718 -2.43 13.05 -9.48
C ARG A 718 -1.55 12.57 -8.32
N ALA A 719 -0.24 12.45 -8.52
CA ALA A 719 0.70 12.10 -7.47
C ALA A 719 0.58 13.05 -6.26
N PRO A 720 0.27 12.55 -5.05
CA PRO A 720 0.21 13.39 -3.86
C PRO A 720 1.62 13.89 -3.50
N PRO A 721 1.74 14.92 -2.65
CA PRO A 721 2.98 15.28 -1.97
C PRO A 721 3.68 14.05 -1.36
N PHE A 722 4.98 13.90 -1.59
CA PHE A 722 5.80 12.80 -1.04
C PHE A 722 6.72 13.32 0.07
N ALA A 723 6.88 12.55 1.13
CA ALA A 723 7.79 12.82 2.24
C ALA A 723 8.58 11.56 2.59
N LEU A 724 9.92 11.59 2.54
CA LEU A 724 10.76 10.39 2.62
C LEU A 724 11.72 10.41 3.82
N TRP A 725 11.73 9.33 4.61
CA TRP A 725 12.73 9.06 5.65
C TRP A 725 13.57 7.84 5.27
N VAL A 726 14.80 8.10 4.85
CA VAL A 726 15.78 7.12 4.33
C VAL A 726 16.75 6.71 5.43
N CYS A 727 16.77 5.42 5.73
CA CYS A 727 17.74 4.78 6.61
C CYS A 727 19.09 4.63 5.88
N GLY A 728 20.17 5.21 6.42
CA GLY A 728 21.49 5.20 5.79
C GLY A 728 22.36 3.98 6.12
N SER A 729 21.99 3.21 7.15
CA SER A 729 22.62 1.93 7.52
C SER A 729 21.73 0.74 7.13
N ASP A 730 20.91 0.89 6.10
CA ASP A 730 19.95 -0.11 5.65
C ASP A 730 20.50 -0.96 4.50
N ASP A 731 20.92 -2.18 4.81
CA ASP A 731 21.37 -3.15 3.80
C ASP A 731 20.22 -3.60 2.85
N LEU A 732 18.95 -3.50 3.25
CA LEU A 732 17.83 -4.10 2.49
C LEU A 732 17.37 -3.23 1.31
N VAL A 733 17.35 -1.90 1.45
CA VAL A 733 16.80 -0.97 0.43
C VAL A 733 17.71 0.23 0.15
N ASP A 734 17.82 0.64 -1.11
CA ASP A 734 18.60 1.81 -1.53
C ASP A 734 17.69 3.05 -1.63
N GLY A 735 17.46 3.70 -0.48
CA GLY A 735 16.63 4.90 -0.39
C GLY A 735 17.31 6.16 -0.95
N GLU A 736 18.65 6.25 -0.94
CA GLU A 736 19.36 7.38 -1.55
C GLU A 736 19.21 7.41 -3.07
N ARG A 737 19.18 6.24 -3.73
CA ARG A 737 18.87 6.13 -5.15
C ARG A 737 17.44 6.55 -5.48
N LEU A 738 16.48 6.32 -4.58
CA LEU A 738 15.13 6.85 -4.75
C LEU A 738 15.10 8.38 -4.65
N LEU A 739 15.85 8.97 -3.72
CA LEU A 739 16.03 10.42 -3.64
C LEU A 739 16.68 10.98 -4.91
N ARG A 740 17.71 10.33 -5.47
CA ARG A 740 18.27 10.70 -6.79
C ARG A 740 17.26 10.55 -7.94
N ARG A 741 16.28 9.66 -7.86
CA ARG A 741 15.20 9.58 -8.85
C ARG A 741 14.24 10.77 -8.76
N PHE A 742 13.88 11.16 -7.55
CA PHE A 742 12.95 12.27 -7.28
C PHE A 742 13.61 13.66 -7.28
N ASP A 743 14.91 13.75 -7.61
CA ASP A 743 15.65 14.99 -7.79
C ASP A 743 15.08 15.83 -8.96
N PRO A 744 14.49 17.02 -8.70
CA PRO A 744 13.93 17.87 -9.75
C PRO A 744 14.97 18.36 -10.76
N ALA A 745 16.25 18.42 -10.40
CA ALA A 745 17.33 18.81 -11.32
C ALA A 745 17.49 17.79 -12.45
N ARG A 746 17.38 16.49 -12.13
CA ARG A 746 17.44 15.37 -13.09
C ARG A 746 16.16 15.23 -13.91
N GLY A 747 15.01 15.65 -13.38
CA GLY A 747 13.74 15.72 -14.14
C GLY A 747 13.20 14.38 -14.62
N ARG A 748 13.55 13.28 -13.95
CA ARG A 748 13.04 11.92 -14.23
C ARG A 748 11.57 11.75 -13.86
N GLU A 749 11.15 12.38 -12.76
CA GLU A 749 9.80 12.30 -12.18
C GLU A 749 9.19 13.71 -11.99
N PRO A 750 8.83 14.44 -13.06
CA PRO A 750 8.43 15.85 -12.98
C PRO A 750 7.12 16.10 -12.23
N HIS A 751 6.32 15.05 -11.96
CA HIS A 751 5.07 15.15 -11.21
C HIS A 751 5.22 14.84 -9.71
N VAL A 752 6.39 14.36 -9.25
CA VAL A 752 6.62 14.04 -7.83
C VAL A 752 6.96 15.30 -7.05
N ARG A 753 6.07 15.69 -6.15
CA ARG A 753 6.21 16.89 -5.29
C ARG A 753 6.81 16.48 -3.94
N LEU A 754 8.14 16.44 -3.85
CA LEU A 754 8.88 16.05 -2.65
C LEU A 754 8.88 17.20 -1.62
N VAL A 755 8.00 17.11 -0.61
CA VAL A 755 7.80 18.17 0.41
C VAL A 755 8.66 18.01 1.65
N HIS A 756 9.26 16.84 1.83
CA HIS A 756 10.23 16.55 2.89
C HIS A 756 11.16 15.41 2.47
N SER A 757 12.45 15.50 2.79
CA SER A 757 13.37 14.38 2.66
C SER A 757 14.42 14.39 3.77
N ARG A 758 14.60 13.22 4.41
CA ARG A 758 15.50 13.03 5.53
C ARG A 758 16.33 11.78 5.30
N VAL A 759 17.66 11.93 5.31
CA VAL A 759 18.58 10.79 5.43
C VAL A 759 19.02 10.68 6.89
N LEU A 760 18.95 9.47 7.44
CA LEU A 760 19.28 9.13 8.82
C LEU A 760 20.47 8.15 8.78
N PRO A 761 21.73 8.63 8.80
CA PRO A 761 22.90 7.80 8.46
C PRO A 761 23.08 6.55 9.34
N GLU A 762 22.74 6.67 10.62
CA GLU A 762 22.90 5.62 11.64
C GLU A 762 21.65 4.74 11.84
N PHE A 763 20.57 4.98 11.08
CA PHE A 763 19.35 4.20 11.21
C PHE A 763 19.39 3.00 10.27
N GLU A 764 19.02 1.84 10.81
CA GLU A 764 18.71 0.61 10.08
C GLU A 764 17.21 0.58 9.69
N HIS A 765 16.79 -0.44 8.94
CA HIS A 765 15.45 -0.55 8.33
C HIS A 765 14.25 -0.39 9.29
N LEU A 766 14.39 -0.82 10.54
CA LEU A 766 13.33 -0.82 11.55
C LEU A 766 13.45 0.35 12.55
N ASP A 767 14.57 1.06 12.58
CA ASP A 767 14.81 2.13 13.55
C ASP A 767 13.82 3.30 13.38
N VAL A 768 13.37 3.55 12.14
CA VAL A 768 12.34 4.54 11.81
C VAL A 768 10.96 4.27 12.45
N ILE A 769 10.76 3.11 13.08
CA ILE A 769 9.54 2.80 13.85
C ILE A 769 9.81 2.28 15.27
N TRP A 770 10.99 1.70 15.55
CA TRP A 770 11.28 0.99 16.81
C TRP A 770 12.45 1.55 17.64
N ALA A 771 13.24 2.51 17.14
CA ALA A 771 14.35 3.08 17.90
C ALA A 771 13.89 3.93 19.10
N VAL A 772 14.71 3.97 20.15
CA VAL A 772 14.49 4.78 21.36
C VAL A 772 14.44 6.29 21.05
N ASP A 773 15.14 6.74 20.02
CA ASP A 773 15.13 8.12 19.52
C ASP A 773 14.20 8.34 18.30
N ALA A 774 13.35 7.37 17.94
CA ALA A 774 12.46 7.50 16.78
C ALA A 774 11.46 8.67 16.91
N VAL A 775 11.07 9.04 18.12
CA VAL A 775 10.19 10.20 18.38
C VAL A 775 10.84 11.49 17.89
N ASP A 776 12.03 11.80 18.39
CA ASP A 776 12.78 13.03 18.08
C ASP A 776 13.34 13.05 16.66
N ARG A 777 13.66 11.87 16.10
CA ARG A 777 14.35 11.73 14.81
C ARG A 777 13.43 11.50 13.62
N VAL A 778 12.17 11.12 13.86
CA VAL A 778 11.19 10.78 12.82
C VAL A 778 9.79 11.29 13.17
N PHE A 779 9.24 10.96 14.34
CA PHE A 779 7.80 11.14 14.57
C PHE A 779 7.38 12.60 14.68
N VAL A 780 8.23 13.47 15.25
CA VAL A 780 8.01 14.93 15.23
C VAL A 780 7.93 15.42 13.78
N GLU A 781 8.87 15.04 12.91
CA GLU A 781 8.88 15.45 11.51
C GLU A 781 7.65 14.91 10.74
N VAL A 782 7.26 13.65 10.97
CA VAL A 782 6.04 13.06 10.39
C VAL A 782 4.78 13.80 10.86
N LYS A 783 4.67 14.08 12.15
CA LYS A 783 3.56 14.82 12.78
C LYS A 783 3.42 16.24 12.22
N GLU A 784 4.53 16.92 11.95
CA GLU A 784 4.53 18.24 11.32
C GLU A 784 4.18 18.18 9.83
N VAL A 785 4.77 17.24 9.09
CA VAL A 785 4.51 17.06 7.65
C VAL A 785 3.04 16.77 7.39
N LEU A 786 2.42 15.86 8.15
CA LEU A 786 0.99 15.54 8.05
C LEU A 786 0.11 16.79 8.19
N TRP A 787 0.39 17.66 9.17
CA TRP A 787 -0.37 18.89 9.38
C TRP A 787 -0.09 19.94 8.31
N ARG A 788 1.17 20.10 7.91
CA ARG A 788 1.62 21.00 6.84
C ARG A 788 0.91 20.71 5.52
N THR A 789 0.66 19.44 5.21
CA THR A 789 0.03 19.00 3.95
C THR A 789 -1.47 18.77 4.02
N ALA A 790 -2.10 18.84 5.20
CA ALA A 790 -3.53 18.53 5.36
C ALA A 790 -4.47 19.38 4.50
N GLY A 791 -4.01 20.56 4.05
CA GLY A 791 -4.74 21.46 3.14
C GLY A 791 -5.73 22.38 3.86
N GLY A 792 -5.87 23.61 3.37
CA GLY A 792 -6.45 24.71 4.12
C GLY A 792 -7.90 24.53 4.54
N GLU A 793 -8.71 23.79 3.78
CA GLU A 793 -10.08 23.47 4.20
C GLU A 793 -10.10 22.52 5.40
N ALA A 794 -9.38 21.40 5.34
CA ALA A 794 -9.25 20.48 6.45
C ALA A 794 -8.57 21.14 7.66
N ARG A 795 -7.53 21.96 7.45
CA ARG A 795 -6.86 22.73 8.53
C ARG A 795 -7.80 23.73 9.20
N ARG A 796 -8.73 24.36 8.46
CA ARG A 796 -9.81 25.19 9.05
C ARG A 796 -10.85 24.36 9.80
N GLY A 797 -11.21 23.19 9.28
CA GLY A 797 -12.20 22.28 9.86
C GLY A 797 -11.72 21.52 11.11
N CYS A 798 -10.44 21.20 11.21
CA CYS A 798 -9.86 20.34 12.24
C CYS A 798 -9.45 21.06 13.55
N ARG A 799 -9.30 20.25 14.61
CA ARG A 799 -8.47 20.56 15.78
C ARG A 799 -7.00 20.57 15.34
N VAL A 800 -6.25 21.58 15.77
CA VAL A 800 -4.80 21.66 15.54
C VAL A 800 -4.11 20.58 16.40
N PRO A 801 -3.21 19.75 15.84
CA PRO A 801 -2.42 18.80 16.61
C PRO A 801 -1.46 19.51 17.57
N LYS A 802 -1.21 18.91 18.74
CA LYS A 802 -0.35 19.44 19.81
C LYS A 802 1.09 19.64 19.30
N GLY A 803 1.61 20.85 19.44
CA GLY A 803 2.93 21.20 18.94
C GLY A 803 2.97 21.31 17.40
N CYS A 804 1.86 21.66 16.76
CA CYS A 804 1.77 22.02 15.34
C CYS A 804 1.16 23.42 15.11
N GLU A 805 1.04 24.23 16.17
CA GLU A 805 0.36 25.52 16.18
C GLU A 805 1.06 26.57 15.32
N GLY A 806 2.40 26.50 15.24
CA GLY A 806 3.24 27.33 14.36
C GLY A 806 3.63 26.66 13.03
N VAL A 807 3.04 25.51 12.68
CA VAL A 807 3.40 24.78 11.44
C VAL A 807 2.56 25.32 10.27
N GLU A 808 3.22 26.09 9.41
CA GLU A 808 2.64 26.66 8.19
C GLU A 808 2.04 25.60 7.26
N GLU A 809 1.16 26.03 6.35
CA GLU A 809 0.58 25.20 5.31
C GLU A 809 1.52 25.15 4.09
N TRP A 810 1.76 23.96 3.53
CA TRP A 810 2.50 23.85 2.27
C TRP A 810 1.57 24.18 1.10
N VAL A 811 1.89 25.25 0.38
CA VAL A 811 1.24 25.66 -0.86
C VAL A 811 2.04 25.12 -2.05
N PRO A 812 1.42 24.47 -3.05
CA PRO A 812 2.12 24.00 -4.26
C PRO A 812 2.88 25.13 -4.97
N PRO A 813 4.10 24.90 -5.51
CA PRO A 813 4.85 25.93 -6.24
C PRO A 813 4.09 26.54 -7.44
N GLU A 814 3.21 25.75 -8.06
CA GLU A 814 2.32 26.17 -9.15
C GLU A 814 1.32 27.26 -8.68
N GLU A 815 0.73 27.10 -7.50
CA GLU A 815 -0.16 28.11 -6.90
C GLU A 815 0.58 29.35 -6.40
N GLN A 816 1.82 29.18 -5.90
CA GLN A 816 2.67 30.31 -5.51
C GLN A 816 3.01 31.18 -6.74
N ALA A 817 3.35 30.55 -7.86
CA ALA A 817 3.61 31.24 -9.12
C ALA A 817 2.35 31.90 -9.74
N GLY A 818 1.16 31.35 -9.49
CA GLY A 818 -0.11 32.00 -9.85
C GLY A 818 -0.36 33.28 -9.04
N LYS A 819 -0.32 33.18 -7.71
CA LYS A 819 -0.52 34.32 -6.80
C LYS A 819 0.50 35.45 -6.99
N ALA A 820 1.74 35.09 -7.33
CA ALA A 820 2.80 36.06 -7.67
C ALA A 820 2.58 36.80 -9.01
N ARG A 821 1.65 36.33 -9.87
CA ARG A 821 1.22 37.05 -11.07
C ARG A 821 -0.03 37.89 -10.83
N GLU A 822 -1.02 37.32 -10.14
CA GLU A 822 -2.25 38.04 -9.78
C GLU A 822 -1.98 39.24 -8.86
N GLY A 823 -0.94 39.16 -8.00
CA GLY A 823 -0.46 40.28 -7.19
C GLY A 823 0.40 41.31 -7.92
N GLY A 824 0.56 41.20 -9.25
CA GLY A 824 1.39 42.11 -10.07
C GLY A 824 0.59 43.06 -10.98
N GLU A 825 -0.73 42.88 -11.11
CA GLU A 825 -1.60 43.70 -11.96
C GLU A 825 -2.37 44.72 -11.10
N GLY A 826 -1.69 45.74 -10.57
CA GLY A 826 -2.34 46.62 -9.58
C GLY A 826 -1.63 47.87 -9.06
N GLU A 827 -0.65 48.46 -9.76
CA GLU A 827 -0.22 49.85 -9.47
C GLU A 827 0.52 50.47 -10.69
N ASP A 828 -0.23 51.21 -11.52
CA ASP A 828 0.33 52.09 -12.57
C ASP A 828 0.61 53.49 -11.96
N ASP A 829 1.87 53.94 -11.98
CA ASP A 829 2.21 55.37 -11.83
C ASP A 829 3.47 55.72 -12.66
N GLU A 830 3.46 56.88 -13.31
CA GLU A 830 4.49 57.28 -14.28
C GLU A 830 5.59 58.15 -13.64
N GLY A 831 6.77 57.57 -13.35
CA GLY A 831 7.90 58.28 -12.74
C GLY A 831 9.25 57.99 -13.41
N GLN A 832 9.73 58.87 -14.30
CA GLN A 832 11.01 58.70 -15.01
C GLN A 832 12.25 58.95 -14.13
N SER A 833 13.22 58.04 -14.15
CA SER A 833 14.65 58.37 -14.32
C SER A 833 15.53 57.12 -14.53
N GLU A 834 16.64 57.28 -15.24
CA GLU A 834 17.58 56.19 -15.54
C GLU A 834 18.61 55.99 -14.42
N SER A 835 18.94 54.74 -14.07
CA SER A 835 20.33 54.19 -14.11
C SER A 835 20.51 52.88 -13.30
N GLN A 836 21.67 52.24 -13.49
CA GLN A 836 22.24 51.16 -12.67
C GLN A 836 21.51 49.80 -12.65
N SER A 837 21.67 49.06 -13.75
CA SER A 837 21.55 47.60 -13.74
C SER A 837 22.73 46.93 -13.01
N GLN A 838 22.55 46.45 -11.77
CA GLN A 838 23.25 45.28 -11.21
C GLN A 838 22.71 44.84 -9.83
N SER A 839 23.04 43.59 -9.45
CA SER A 839 22.79 42.93 -8.15
C SER A 839 21.35 42.86 -7.64
N GLU A 840 20.63 41.80 -8.02
CA GLU A 840 19.53 41.27 -7.19
C GLU A 840 19.42 39.73 -7.32
N SER A 841 20.32 39.02 -6.65
CA SER A 841 20.33 37.53 -6.63
C SER A 841 20.91 36.95 -5.33
N GLU A 842 20.68 37.59 -4.18
CA GLU A 842 21.11 37.11 -2.84
C GLU A 842 19.95 37.00 -1.81
N GLY A 843 18.70 36.93 -2.26
CA GLY A 843 17.54 36.89 -1.36
C GLY A 843 17.38 35.58 -0.56
N SER A 844 17.56 34.42 -1.22
CA SER A 844 17.19 33.11 -0.65
C SER A 844 18.14 32.60 0.45
N ASP A 845 19.46 32.79 0.28
CA ASP A 845 20.46 32.17 1.16
C ASP A 845 20.65 32.89 2.51
N ARG A 846 20.21 34.16 2.63
CA ARG A 846 20.42 34.94 3.85
C ARG A 846 19.53 34.49 5.01
N VAL A 847 18.29 34.07 4.75
CA VAL A 847 17.35 33.60 5.79
C VAL A 847 17.90 32.33 6.47
N LEU A 848 18.33 31.35 5.67
CA LEU A 848 18.93 30.11 6.17
C LEU A 848 20.27 30.34 6.89
N ALA A 849 21.06 31.33 6.46
CA ALA A 849 22.33 31.68 7.09
C ALA A 849 22.15 32.44 8.42
N GLU A 850 21.15 33.31 8.55
CA GLU A 850 20.92 34.07 9.78
C GLU A 850 20.32 33.20 10.89
N GLU A 851 19.40 32.29 10.57
CA GLU A 851 18.85 31.39 11.59
C GLU A 851 19.91 30.43 12.15
N ALA A 852 20.83 29.95 11.30
CA ALA A 852 22.01 29.19 11.72
C ALA A 852 22.97 30.00 12.62
N ARG A 853 23.04 31.33 12.44
CA ARG A 853 23.80 32.23 13.33
C ARG A 853 23.10 32.50 14.66
N ARG A 854 21.77 32.61 14.69
CA ARG A 854 21.02 32.76 15.96
C ARG A 854 21.14 31.50 16.83
N ARG A 855 20.90 30.31 16.24
CA ARG A 855 20.99 29.01 16.94
C ARG A 855 22.41 28.67 17.45
N SER A 856 23.46 29.22 16.83
CA SER A 856 24.84 29.04 17.33
C SER A 856 25.24 30.01 18.45
N HIS A 857 24.55 31.13 18.63
CA HIS A 857 24.83 32.09 19.71
C HIS A 857 24.24 31.70 21.07
N GLU A 858 23.13 30.96 21.11
CA GLU A 858 22.56 30.44 22.37
C GLU A 858 23.37 29.26 22.91
N SER A 859 23.81 28.33 22.05
CA SER A 859 24.62 27.15 22.42
C SER A 859 25.96 27.47 23.11
N VAL A 860 26.42 28.73 23.06
CA VAL A 860 27.69 29.19 23.64
C VAL A 860 27.52 29.84 25.03
N ARG A 861 26.32 30.27 25.43
CA ARG A 861 26.13 30.93 26.74
C ARG A 861 26.17 29.98 27.93
N ASP A 862 25.72 28.73 27.77
CA ASP A 862 25.68 27.73 28.85
C ASP A 862 27.03 27.04 29.16
N LYS A 863 28.15 27.54 28.62
CA LYS A 863 29.51 27.02 28.88
C LYS A 863 30.51 28.02 29.45
N ALA A 864 30.02 29.17 29.94
CA ALA A 864 30.85 30.20 30.58
C ALA A 864 30.32 30.56 32.00
N GLY A 865 30.12 29.55 32.85
CA GLY A 865 29.36 29.70 34.11
C GLY A 865 30.02 29.30 35.44
N THR A 866 31.12 28.50 35.46
CA THR A 866 31.68 27.98 36.73
C THR A 866 33.19 27.77 36.72
N HIS A 867 33.97 28.80 37.09
CA HIS A 867 35.25 28.65 37.81
C HIS A 867 35.64 29.97 38.50
N GLY A 868 35.52 30.01 39.83
CA GLY A 868 35.90 31.13 40.69
C GLY A 868 36.23 30.62 42.09
N HIS A 869 37.30 31.16 42.69
CA HIS A 869 38.00 30.63 43.87
C HIS A 869 37.18 30.13 45.07
N GLY A 870 37.70 29.08 45.71
CA GLY A 870 37.30 28.59 47.04
C GLY A 870 38.42 27.83 47.75
N SER A 871 39.55 28.49 48.02
CA SER A 871 40.70 27.86 48.71
C SER A 871 40.56 27.97 50.23
N VAL A 872 40.45 26.83 50.91
CA VAL A 872 40.51 26.77 52.39
C VAL A 872 41.52 25.70 52.80
N ARG A 873 42.67 26.13 53.34
CA ARG A 873 43.48 25.30 54.24
C ARG A 873 42.85 25.41 55.63
N GLY A 874 42.51 24.27 56.24
CA GLY A 874 41.98 24.24 57.62
C GLY A 874 43.11 24.16 58.67
N ALA A 875 42.74 24.34 59.95
CA ALA A 875 43.53 23.94 61.12
C ALA A 875 42.71 24.04 62.42
N SER A 876 42.12 22.93 62.88
CA SER A 876 41.82 22.59 64.29
C SER A 876 41.13 21.23 64.36
#